data_AF-A0A835DA20-F1
#
_entry.id   AF-A0A835DA20-F1
#
_cell.length_a   1.000
_cell.length_b   1.000
_cell.length_c   1.000
_cell.angle_alpha   90.00
_cell.angle_beta   90.00
_cell.angle_gamma   90.00
#
_symmetry.space_group_name_H-M   'P 1'
#
loop_
_entity.id
_entity.type
_entity.pdbx_description
1 polymer ?
#
loop_
_entity_poly.entity_id
_entity_poly.type
_entity_poly.pdbx_seq_one_letter_code
_entity_poly.pdbx_strand_id
1 'polypeptide(L)'
;MHVPVALGDNMRGAVSCTGKARSLDSISFNDKGHQPILANGQVTPTSLEITGFRVEELLLPNGESYSGSLLGNMAEGSGRYAWSDGCVYEGEWKRGMRHGNGKIQWPSGAVYEGEFSGGYIYGTGTYVGPDRMTFNGHWRLSLKHGLGSQTYANGDVFEGTWIQGTIEGLGKYTWVNGNVYMGNMKGGKMSGKGTLTWTNGDSFEGSWLDGMMHGFAVYTWNGGGCYVGIWTRGLKDGKGTFYPKCSSIPAVRELYLTALRKRGLLPDFRMQNHGSRHASSVDKENVKVVENQGSRRGSSDKLPKGNLPKLQKSRSRNISLERRWSVEVAIEKVIGNDVSLISGECVLDGDEKETDTNIPMLEREYMQGVLISELVLNNSLSSSSRRAKRQHKKLAKEVKRPGEAIIKGHRSYDLMLSLQLGIRYTVGKISPIQRREVRASDFGPRASFWMNFPNEGSQLTPSHRSEDFKWKDYCPMVFRHLREMFKIDTADYMMSICGNDALRELSSPGKSGSVFFLSQDDRFMIKTLRKSEVKVLLRMLPNYHHHVHTYENTLITKFFGLHRIKPSSGQKFRFVVMGNVFCTELRIHRRFDLKGSSLGRSADKVEIDENTTLKDLDLNYCFYLEPSWREALLTQIEIDSDFLEKQHIMDYSLLLGVHYRAPPHLQSLVSYNQRLMADGLGIVMEEDDAQEDEISSYPQGIILVPSGTDGTKVVVGPHIRGGRLRASAAGDEEVDLLLPGTARLHILLGVNLPARAERIPSKNETQLFNEVYDVVLYLGIIDILQDYNISKKIERAYKSRKFDSFSISAVDPMFYSRRFLEFIRKVFPQNS
;
A
#
# COMPACT_ATOMS: atom_id res chain seq x y z
N MET A 1 -51.47 21.32 44.38
CA MET A 1 -52.90 21.70 44.24
C MET A 1 -53.27 21.69 42.75
N HIS A 2 -54.55 21.86 42.44
CA HIS A 2 -55.20 21.59 41.15
C HIS A 2 -54.59 22.23 39.89
N VAL A 3 -54.79 21.53 38.76
CA VAL A 3 -54.84 22.08 37.38
C VAL A 3 -56.26 22.61 37.11
N PRO A 4 -56.45 23.58 36.19
CA PRO A 4 -57.16 23.28 34.93
C PRO A 4 -56.58 23.98 33.67
N VAL A 5 -56.55 23.34 32.49
CA VAL A 5 -57.52 23.49 31.34
C VAL A 5 -57.64 24.95 30.83
N ALA A 6 -57.24 25.39 29.62
CA ALA A 6 -57.16 24.87 28.24
C ALA A 6 -58.38 25.20 27.33
N LEU A 7 -58.11 25.73 26.11
CA LEU A 7 -58.96 25.92 24.91
C LEU A 7 -58.16 26.80 23.91
N GLY A 8 -58.11 26.62 22.59
CA GLY A 8 -58.56 25.51 21.72
C GLY A 8 -58.21 25.79 20.23
N ASP A 9 -58.21 24.74 19.40
CA ASP A 9 -58.77 24.64 18.02
C ASP A 9 -58.68 25.82 16.98
N ASN A 10 -58.41 25.62 15.68
CA ASN A 10 -58.17 24.38 14.92
C ASN A 10 -57.56 24.55 13.49
N MET A 11 -56.80 23.53 13.06
CA MET A 11 -56.75 22.91 11.71
C MET A 11 -56.15 23.54 10.41
N ARG A 12 -55.54 22.62 9.63
CA ARG A 12 -55.10 22.61 8.20
C ARG A 12 -53.86 23.46 7.82
N GLY A 13 -52.89 22.91 7.07
CA GLY A 13 -52.76 21.51 6.61
C GLY A 13 -51.45 21.23 5.86
N ALA A 14 -51.02 19.96 5.83
CA ALA A 14 -49.77 19.53 5.17
C ALA A 14 -49.88 18.08 4.66
N VAL A 15 -49.18 17.76 3.56
CA VAL A 15 -49.01 16.39 3.06
C VAL A 15 -47.60 16.22 2.49
N SER A 16 -46.84 15.27 3.03
CA SER A 16 -45.77 14.56 2.30
C SER A 16 -45.67 13.15 2.88
N CYS A 17 -45.45 12.14 2.03
CA CYS A 17 -45.50 10.73 2.43
C CYS A 17 -44.27 9.97 1.93
N THR A 18 -43.52 9.37 2.85
CA THR A 18 -42.37 8.51 2.56
C THR A 18 -42.64 7.08 3.02
N GLY A 19 -42.82 6.17 2.06
CA GLY A 19 -43.02 4.73 2.31
C GLY A 19 -41.69 4.00 2.55
N LYS A 20 -41.68 3.03 3.48
CA LYS A 20 -40.48 2.25 3.85
C LYS A 20 -40.51 0.85 3.21
N ALA A 21 -39.39 0.42 2.66
CA ALA A 21 -39.12 -1.00 2.39
C ALA A 21 -38.60 -1.71 3.66
N ARG A 22 -38.90 -3.00 3.80
CA ARG A 22 -38.28 -3.90 4.82
C ARG A 22 -38.13 -5.32 4.25
N SER A 23 -37.09 -6.01 4.73
CA SER A 23 -36.77 -7.39 4.36
C SER A 23 -37.79 -8.40 4.87
N LEU A 24 -37.86 -9.56 4.22
CA LEU A 24 -38.53 -10.78 4.67
C LEU A 24 -37.59 -11.97 4.48
N ASP A 25 -37.31 -12.68 5.56
CA ASP A 25 -36.50 -13.91 5.57
C ASP A 25 -37.36 -15.18 5.47
N SER A 26 -36.72 -16.29 5.13
CA SER A 26 -37.34 -17.58 4.81
C SER A 26 -37.87 -18.38 6.01
N ILE A 27 -39.04 -19.01 5.86
CA ILE A 27 -39.48 -20.19 6.65
C ILE A 27 -40.03 -21.26 5.70
N SER A 28 -39.85 -22.53 6.06
CA SER A 28 -40.10 -23.74 5.25
C SER A 28 -41.55 -24.22 5.21
N PHE A 29 -41.98 -24.77 4.07
CA PHE A 29 -43.18 -25.62 3.96
C PHE A 29 -42.92 -27.07 4.41
N ASN A 30 -43.80 -27.62 5.24
CA ASN A 30 -44.03 -29.05 5.38
C ASN A 30 -45.37 -29.28 6.10
N ASP A 31 -46.35 -29.93 5.47
CA ASP A 31 -47.59 -30.35 6.13
C ASP A 31 -48.20 -31.61 5.48
N LYS A 32 -48.97 -32.38 6.26
CA LYS A 32 -49.62 -33.64 5.88
C LYS A 32 -51.05 -33.73 6.43
N GLY A 33 -52.00 -33.19 5.67
CA GLY A 33 -53.38 -33.67 5.58
C GLY A 33 -54.29 -33.54 6.82
N HIS A 34 -55.54 -33.13 6.58
CA HIS A 34 -56.73 -33.93 6.93
C HIS A 34 -57.99 -33.32 6.26
N GLN A 35 -58.92 -34.20 5.89
CA GLN A 35 -60.33 -33.96 5.53
C GLN A 35 -61.22 -34.73 6.55
N PRO A 36 -62.59 -34.67 6.58
CA PRO A 36 -63.58 -34.26 5.55
C PRO A 36 -64.39 -33.00 6.00
N ILE A 37 -65.66 -32.64 5.70
CA ILE A 37 -66.94 -33.30 5.30
C ILE A 37 -67.72 -32.48 4.24
N LEU A 38 -68.71 -33.14 3.62
CA LEU A 38 -69.62 -32.71 2.55
C LEU A 38 -70.46 -31.43 2.79
N ALA A 39 -70.78 -30.76 1.68
CA ALA A 39 -72.19 -30.53 1.27
C ALA A 39 -72.29 -30.59 -0.28
N ASN A 40 -73.42 -31.01 -0.83
CA ASN A 40 -73.57 -31.29 -2.28
C ASN A 40 -74.18 -30.11 -3.07
N GLY A 41 -73.74 -29.95 -4.32
CA GLY A 41 -74.38 -29.15 -5.38
C GLY A 41 -73.98 -29.70 -6.76
N GLN A 42 -74.91 -29.80 -7.70
CA GLN A 42 -74.71 -30.56 -8.94
C GLN A 42 -74.06 -29.77 -10.08
N VAL A 43 -73.40 -30.53 -10.96
CA VAL A 43 -72.54 -30.08 -12.06
C VAL A 43 -73.34 -29.63 -13.29
N THR A 44 -72.91 -28.54 -13.92
CA THR A 44 -72.78 -28.47 -15.39
C THR A 44 -71.34 -28.08 -15.74
N PRO A 45 -70.67 -28.75 -16.71
CA PRO A 45 -69.27 -28.47 -17.01
C PRO A 45 -69.14 -27.38 -18.08
N THR A 46 -68.28 -26.39 -17.83
CA THR A 46 -67.84 -25.46 -18.88
C THR A 46 -67.14 -26.22 -20.00
N SER A 47 -67.47 -25.91 -21.25
CA SER A 47 -66.81 -26.47 -22.43
C SER A 47 -65.31 -26.19 -22.42
N LEU A 48 -64.50 -27.20 -22.75
CA LEU A 48 -63.08 -27.00 -23.04
C LEU A 48 -62.94 -26.07 -24.25
N GLU A 49 -62.48 -24.85 -24.03
CA GLU A 49 -61.85 -24.11 -25.13
C GLU A 49 -60.50 -24.75 -25.45
N ILE A 50 -60.30 -25.06 -26.73
CA ILE A 50 -59.08 -25.69 -27.23
C ILE A 50 -57.94 -24.68 -27.13
N THR A 51 -56.95 -24.95 -26.28
CA THR A 51 -55.72 -24.16 -26.17
C THR A 51 -54.80 -24.38 -27.37
N GLY A 52 -55.28 -24.01 -28.55
CA GLY A 52 -54.47 -23.91 -29.77
C GLY A 52 -53.71 -22.59 -29.81
N PHE A 53 -52.54 -22.61 -30.43
CA PHE A 53 -51.83 -21.37 -30.77
C PHE A 53 -52.66 -20.56 -31.77
N ARG A 54 -52.80 -19.26 -31.54
CA ARG A 54 -53.37 -18.31 -32.49
C ARG A 54 -52.35 -17.25 -32.84
N VAL A 55 -52.38 -16.76 -34.07
CA VAL A 55 -51.60 -15.58 -34.48
C VAL A 55 -52.60 -14.44 -34.64
N GLU A 56 -52.54 -13.47 -33.74
CA GLU A 56 -53.49 -12.36 -33.67
C GLU A 56 -52.73 -11.02 -33.52
N GLU A 57 -53.35 -9.93 -33.96
CA GLU A 57 -52.89 -8.55 -33.75
C GLU A 57 -53.77 -7.91 -32.68
N LEU A 58 -53.20 -7.71 -31.49
CA LEU A 58 -53.86 -7.20 -30.30
C LEU A 58 -53.48 -5.73 -30.09
N LEU A 59 -54.36 -4.83 -30.50
CA LEU A 59 -54.30 -3.42 -30.12
C LEU A 59 -54.83 -3.27 -28.69
N LEU A 60 -54.00 -2.76 -27.78
CA LEU A 60 -54.33 -2.59 -26.37
C LEU A 60 -54.96 -1.18 -26.11
N PRO A 61 -55.87 -1.03 -25.14
CA PRO A 61 -56.56 0.26 -24.89
C PRO A 61 -55.67 1.43 -24.46
N ASN A 62 -54.39 1.17 -24.15
CA ASN A 62 -53.37 2.15 -23.81
C ASN A 62 -52.52 2.61 -25.02
N GLY A 63 -52.86 2.18 -26.23
CA GLY A 63 -52.13 2.51 -27.47
C GLY A 63 -50.95 1.58 -27.78
N GLU A 64 -50.73 0.54 -26.97
CA GLU A 64 -49.71 -0.47 -27.21
C GLU A 64 -50.22 -1.53 -28.18
N SER A 65 -49.31 -2.21 -28.88
CA SER A 65 -49.69 -3.25 -29.85
C SER A 65 -48.80 -4.48 -29.73
N TYR A 66 -49.44 -5.65 -29.79
CA TYR A 66 -48.77 -6.95 -29.93
C TYR A 66 -49.25 -7.64 -31.21
N SER A 67 -48.32 -8.23 -31.97
CA SER A 67 -48.66 -9.08 -33.12
C SER A 67 -47.78 -10.32 -33.10
N GLY A 68 -48.39 -11.50 -32.98
CA GLY A 68 -47.64 -12.75 -32.85
C GLY A 68 -48.43 -13.92 -32.28
N SER A 69 -47.71 -14.96 -31.90
CA SER A 69 -48.27 -16.20 -31.36
C SER A 69 -48.74 -16.06 -29.91
N LEU A 70 -50.01 -16.36 -29.68
CA LEU A 70 -50.66 -16.40 -28.38
C LEU A 70 -51.05 -17.83 -28.00
N LEU A 71 -50.86 -18.18 -26.73
CA LEU A 71 -51.40 -19.36 -26.07
C LEU A 71 -52.45 -18.92 -25.04
N GLY A 72 -53.73 -18.92 -25.44
CA GLY A 72 -54.76 -18.17 -24.72
C GLY A 72 -54.50 -16.67 -24.84
N ASN A 73 -54.54 -15.93 -23.73
CA ASN A 73 -54.29 -14.48 -23.71
C ASN A 73 -52.80 -14.12 -23.40
N MET A 74 -51.86 -15.01 -23.74
CA MET A 74 -50.45 -14.91 -23.30
C MET A 74 -49.48 -15.17 -24.45
N ALA A 75 -48.51 -14.27 -24.64
CA ALA A 75 -47.49 -14.39 -25.68
C ALA A 75 -46.58 -15.62 -25.47
N GLU A 76 -46.49 -16.47 -26.49
CA GLU A 76 -45.76 -17.75 -26.50
C GLU A 76 -45.35 -18.10 -27.93
N GLY A 77 -44.04 -18.22 -28.20
CA GLY A 77 -43.48 -18.27 -29.56
C GLY A 77 -43.15 -16.89 -30.12
N SER A 78 -42.95 -16.77 -31.42
CA SER A 78 -42.52 -15.50 -32.05
C SER A 78 -43.59 -14.41 -32.00
N GLY A 79 -43.19 -13.17 -31.70
CA GLY A 79 -44.07 -12.01 -31.78
C GLY A 79 -43.39 -10.67 -31.58
N ARG A 80 -44.05 -9.62 -32.07
CA ARG A 80 -43.66 -8.22 -32.00
C ARG A 80 -44.51 -7.48 -30.97
N TYR A 81 -43.89 -6.70 -30.10
CA TYR A 81 -44.56 -5.80 -29.17
C TYR A 81 -44.03 -4.37 -29.37
N ALA A 82 -44.93 -3.40 -29.53
CA ALA A 82 -44.59 -1.98 -29.53
C ALA A 82 -45.27 -1.30 -28.32
N TRP A 83 -44.45 -0.71 -27.47
CA TRP A 83 -44.86 0.00 -26.26
C TRP A 83 -45.22 1.46 -26.56
N SER A 84 -45.98 2.04 -25.63
CA SER A 84 -46.53 3.40 -25.71
C SER A 84 -45.46 4.50 -25.60
N ASP A 85 -44.26 4.16 -25.16
CA ASP A 85 -43.07 5.02 -25.14
C ASP A 85 -42.32 5.05 -26.50
N GLY A 86 -42.71 4.21 -27.47
CA GLY A 86 -42.03 4.04 -28.77
C GLY A 86 -40.96 2.93 -28.78
N CYS A 87 -40.78 2.19 -27.68
CA CYS A 87 -39.93 1.01 -27.64
C CYS A 87 -40.56 -0.15 -28.44
N VAL A 88 -39.74 -0.96 -29.10
CA VAL A 88 -40.19 -2.12 -29.90
C VAL A 88 -39.36 -3.34 -29.55
N TYR A 89 -39.99 -4.49 -29.34
CA TYR A 89 -39.33 -5.80 -29.28
C TYR A 89 -39.90 -6.75 -30.33
N GLU A 90 -39.03 -7.45 -31.05
CA GLU A 90 -39.34 -8.48 -32.05
C GLU A 90 -38.54 -9.74 -31.69
N GLY A 91 -39.20 -10.83 -31.29
CA GLY A 91 -38.48 -12.03 -30.85
C GLY A 91 -39.37 -13.14 -30.28
N GLU A 92 -38.74 -14.10 -29.62
CA GLU A 92 -39.41 -15.23 -28.97
C GLU A 92 -40.02 -14.84 -27.61
N TRP A 93 -41.20 -15.37 -27.32
CA TRP A 93 -41.92 -15.19 -26.06
C TRP A 93 -42.15 -16.52 -25.37
N LYS A 94 -42.17 -16.51 -24.04
CA LYS A 94 -42.49 -17.68 -23.22
C LYS A 94 -43.17 -17.24 -21.93
N ARG A 95 -44.41 -17.66 -21.74
CA ARG A 95 -45.29 -17.30 -20.63
C ARG A 95 -45.39 -15.77 -20.45
N GLY A 96 -45.56 -15.04 -21.55
CA GLY A 96 -45.64 -13.58 -21.56
C GLY A 96 -44.32 -12.85 -21.30
N MET A 97 -43.18 -13.55 -21.17
CA MET A 97 -41.86 -12.95 -21.01
C MET A 97 -41.02 -13.11 -22.29
N ARG A 98 -40.22 -12.09 -22.61
CA ARG A 98 -39.18 -12.17 -23.65
C ARG A 98 -38.21 -13.33 -23.38
N HIS A 99 -37.94 -14.13 -24.39
CA HIS A 99 -37.10 -15.32 -24.32
C HIS A 99 -36.37 -15.58 -25.64
N GLY A 100 -35.68 -16.71 -25.76
CA GLY A 100 -35.04 -17.16 -26.99
C GLY A 100 -34.13 -16.10 -27.61
N ASN A 101 -34.19 -15.92 -28.92
CA ASN A 101 -33.58 -14.79 -29.61
C ASN A 101 -34.60 -13.67 -29.82
N GLY A 102 -34.11 -12.42 -29.80
CA GLY A 102 -34.91 -11.27 -30.16
C GLY A 102 -34.10 -10.00 -30.36
N LYS A 103 -34.80 -8.98 -30.82
CA LYS A 103 -34.30 -7.63 -31.08
C LYS A 103 -35.15 -6.65 -30.30
N ILE A 104 -34.52 -5.70 -29.61
CA ILE A 104 -35.19 -4.55 -28.99
C ILE A 104 -34.60 -3.27 -29.55
N GLN A 105 -35.48 -2.33 -29.91
CA GLN A 105 -35.13 -0.97 -30.29
C GLN A 105 -35.79 0.00 -29.31
N TRP A 106 -35.00 0.89 -28.74
CA TRP A 106 -35.46 1.89 -27.78
C TRP A 106 -35.76 3.24 -28.48
N PRO A 107 -36.58 4.12 -27.88
CA PRO A 107 -36.90 5.44 -28.45
C PRO A 107 -35.68 6.33 -28.68
N SER A 108 -34.58 6.10 -27.97
CA SER A 108 -33.29 6.77 -28.15
C SER A 108 -32.53 6.36 -29.42
N GLY A 109 -33.06 5.44 -30.23
CA GLY A 109 -32.36 4.86 -31.37
C GLY A 109 -31.34 3.77 -31.01
N ALA A 110 -31.16 3.46 -29.73
CA ALA A 110 -30.38 2.30 -29.30
C ALA A 110 -31.07 0.99 -29.73
N VAL A 111 -30.27 -0.02 -30.04
CA VAL A 111 -30.72 -1.35 -30.47
C VAL A 111 -29.93 -2.44 -29.72
N TYR A 112 -30.60 -3.50 -29.30
CA TYR A 112 -29.95 -4.76 -28.90
C TYR A 112 -30.52 -5.92 -29.70
N GLU A 113 -29.68 -6.85 -30.11
CA GLU A 113 -30.03 -8.07 -30.85
C GLU A 113 -29.26 -9.26 -30.27
N GLY A 114 -29.97 -10.29 -29.79
CA GLY A 114 -29.38 -11.43 -29.09
C GLY A 114 -30.36 -12.21 -28.20
N GLU A 115 -29.82 -12.91 -27.20
CA GLU A 115 -30.56 -13.83 -26.34
C GLU A 115 -31.33 -13.16 -25.18
N PHE A 116 -32.52 -13.69 -24.88
CA PHE A 116 -33.37 -13.25 -23.77
C PHE A 116 -33.75 -14.42 -22.85
N SER A 117 -33.83 -14.15 -21.54
CA SER A 117 -34.26 -15.14 -20.55
C SER A 117 -35.03 -14.50 -19.40
N GLY A 118 -36.25 -14.97 -19.15
CA GLY A 118 -37.12 -14.46 -18.08
C GLY A 118 -37.41 -12.96 -18.20
N GLY A 119 -37.50 -12.42 -19.41
CA GLY A 119 -37.70 -11.00 -19.67
C GLY A 119 -36.42 -10.14 -19.67
N TYR A 120 -35.26 -10.68 -19.27
CA TYR A 120 -33.97 -9.98 -19.26
C TYR A 120 -33.12 -10.30 -20.49
N ILE A 121 -32.21 -9.39 -20.84
CA ILE A 121 -31.14 -9.63 -21.80
C ILE A 121 -30.12 -10.61 -21.17
N TYR A 122 -29.71 -11.63 -21.93
CA TYR A 122 -28.93 -12.77 -21.46
C TYR A 122 -27.97 -13.30 -22.54
N GLY A 123 -27.25 -14.39 -22.27
CA GLY A 123 -26.57 -15.19 -23.27
C GLY A 123 -25.48 -14.44 -24.04
N THR A 124 -25.60 -14.40 -25.36
CA THR A 124 -24.82 -13.59 -26.31
C THR A 124 -25.69 -12.52 -26.95
N GLY A 125 -25.10 -11.37 -27.32
CA GLY A 125 -25.81 -10.38 -28.12
C GLY A 125 -25.01 -9.10 -28.37
N THR A 126 -25.43 -8.36 -29.40
CA THR A 126 -24.87 -7.08 -29.81
C THR A 126 -25.79 -5.94 -29.39
N TYR A 127 -25.24 -4.94 -28.70
CA TYR A 127 -25.85 -3.66 -28.41
C TYR A 127 -25.20 -2.56 -29.25
N VAL A 128 -26.02 -1.66 -29.79
CA VAL A 128 -25.62 -0.43 -30.47
C VAL A 128 -26.33 0.73 -29.76
N GLY A 129 -25.56 1.62 -29.16
CA GLY A 129 -26.06 2.86 -28.54
C GLY A 129 -26.27 3.98 -29.56
N PRO A 130 -26.91 5.10 -29.16
CA PRO A 130 -27.15 6.24 -30.06
C PRO A 130 -25.84 6.82 -30.60
N ASP A 131 -24.82 6.91 -29.75
CA ASP A 131 -23.52 7.54 -30.04
C ASP A 131 -22.58 6.64 -30.86
N ARG A 132 -23.14 5.66 -31.60
CA ARG A 132 -22.43 4.57 -32.31
C ARG A 132 -21.57 3.67 -31.42
N MET A 133 -21.60 3.85 -30.11
CA MET A 133 -21.07 2.95 -29.08
C MET A 133 -21.58 1.52 -29.32
N THR A 134 -20.72 0.56 -29.67
CA THR A 134 -21.12 -0.83 -29.86
C THR A 134 -20.54 -1.73 -28.78
N PHE A 135 -21.32 -2.71 -28.32
CA PHE A 135 -20.84 -3.82 -27.49
C PHE A 135 -21.32 -5.14 -28.07
N ASN A 136 -20.43 -6.07 -28.36
CA ASN A 136 -20.75 -7.43 -28.75
C ASN A 136 -20.11 -8.40 -27.75
N GLY A 137 -20.92 -9.22 -27.08
CA GLY A 137 -20.40 -10.16 -26.09
C GLY A 137 -21.48 -10.86 -25.29
N HIS A 138 -21.08 -11.35 -24.12
CA HIS A 138 -21.97 -12.04 -23.19
C HIS A 138 -22.75 -11.09 -22.27
N TRP A 139 -23.94 -11.55 -21.86
CA TRP A 139 -24.85 -10.78 -21.01
C TRP A 139 -25.48 -11.66 -19.92
N ARG A 140 -25.80 -11.04 -18.78
CA ARG A 140 -26.53 -11.66 -17.68
C ARG A 140 -27.36 -10.62 -16.94
N LEU A 141 -28.66 -10.84 -16.82
CA LEU A 141 -29.61 -9.94 -16.14
C LEU A 141 -29.53 -8.50 -16.69
N SER A 142 -29.45 -8.38 -18.02
CA SER A 142 -29.26 -7.13 -18.76
C SER A 142 -27.97 -6.35 -18.47
N LEU A 143 -26.98 -6.96 -17.80
CA LEU A 143 -25.64 -6.39 -17.61
C LEU A 143 -24.60 -7.13 -18.47
N LYS A 144 -23.60 -6.38 -18.97
CA LYS A 144 -22.43 -6.92 -19.67
C LYS A 144 -21.67 -7.89 -18.75
N HIS A 145 -21.34 -9.07 -19.25
CA HIS A 145 -20.72 -10.14 -18.46
C HIS A 145 -19.84 -11.03 -19.34
N GLY A 146 -18.98 -11.88 -18.77
CA GLY A 146 -18.15 -12.81 -19.54
C GLY A 146 -17.21 -12.09 -20.50
N LEU A 147 -16.96 -12.66 -21.67
CA LEU A 147 -16.15 -12.03 -22.73
C LEU A 147 -17.02 -11.08 -23.56
N GLY A 148 -16.44 -9.94 -23.97
CA GLY A 148 -17.05 -9.01 -24.92
C GLY A 148 -16.06 -7.99 -25.48
N SER A 149 -16.38 -7.47 -26.66
CA SER A 149 -15.70 -6.35 -27.31
C SER A 149 -16.59 -5.11 -27.28
N GLN A 150 -16.01 -3.95 -26.98
CA GLN A 150 -16.67 -2.66 -26.98
C GLN A 150 -15.92 -1.64 -27.83
N THR A 151 -16.59 -1.03 -28.80
CA THR A 151 -16.11 0.17 -29.50
C THR A 151 -16.75 1.39 -28.86
N TYR A 152 -15.92 2.32 -28.41
CA TYR A 152 -16.32 3.56 -27.76
C TYR A 152 -16.62 4.66 -28.80
N ALA A 153 -17.38 5.68 -28.42
CA ALA A 153 -17.78 6.77 -29.33
C ALA A 153 -16.59 7.59 -29.86
N ASN A 154 -15.46 7.61 -29.14
CA ASN A 154 -14.19 8.23 -29.57
C ASN A 154 -13.35 7.36 -30.53
N GLY A 155 -13.80 6.13 -30.85
CA GLY A 155 -13.09 5.18 -31.71
C GLY A 155 -12.14 4.21 -30.98
N ASP A 156 -11.98 4.32 -29.66
CA ASP A 156 -11.22 3.34 -28.87
C ASP A 156 -11.94 1.97 -28.84
N VAL A 157 -11.19 0.88 -28.70
CA VAL A 157 -11.73 -0.49 -28.67
C VAL A 157 -11.17 -1.28 -27.48
N PHE A 158 -12.06 -1.82 -26.64
CA PHE A 158 -11.72 -2.74 -25.56
C PHE A 158 -12.25 -4.16 -25.81
N GLU A 159 -11.36 -5.14 -25.81
CA GLU A 159 -11.67 -6.56 -25.97
C GLU A 159 -11.28 -7.31 -24.69
N GLY A 160 -12.23 -7.85 -23.92
CA GLY A 160 -11.88 -8.51 -22.66
C GLY A 160 -13.04 -8.98 -21.79
N THR A 161 -12.76 -9.16 -20.51
CA THR A 161 -13.70 -9.74 -19.54
C THR A 161 -14.50 -8.67 -18.77
N TRP A 162 -15.78 -8.96 -18.55
CA TRP A 162 -16.77 -8.11 -17.89
C TRP A 162 -17.47 -8.84 -16.74
N ILE A 163 -17.70 -8.13 -15.63
CA ILE A 163 -18.44 -8.61 -14.46
C ILE A 163 -19.45 -7.53 -14.06
N GLN A 164 -20.74 -7.84 -14.17
CA GLN A 164 -21.85 -6.96 -13.77
C GLN A 164 -21.73 -5.52 -14.33
N GLY A 165 -21.43 -5.39 -15.63
CA GLY A 165 -21.27 -4.08 -16.28
C GLY A 165 -19.89 -3.42 -16.09
N THR A 166 -18.99 -4.00 -15.29
CA THR A 166 -17.64 -3.48 -15.03
C THR A 166 -16.57 -4.29 -15.76
N ILE A 167 -15.54 -3.65 -16.31
CA ILE A 167 -14.37 -4.32 -16.88
C ILE A 167 -13.49 -4.87 -15.75
N GLU A 168 -13.27 -6.19 -15.75
CA GLU A 168 -12.56 -6.94 -14.70
C GLU A 168 -11.88 -8.18 -15.31
N GLY A 169 -10.59 -8.38 -15.03
CA GLY A 169 -9.86 -9.59 -15.44
C GLY A 169 -8.75 -9.31 -16.44
N LEU A 170 -8.76 -9.96 -17.60
CA LEU A 170 -7.83 -9.72 -18.72
C LEU A 170 -8.54 -8.99 -19.86
N GLY A 171 -7.80 -8.17 -20.59
CA GLY A 171 -8.27 -7.56 -21.83
C GLY A 171 -7.17 -6.85 -22.63
N LYS A 172 -7.55 -6.43 -23.83
CA LYS A 172 -6.78 -5.60 -24.76
C LYS A 172 -7.53 -4.29 -24.94
N TYR A 173 -6.84 -3.16 -24.76
CA TYR A 173 -7.37 -1.83 -25.06
C TYR A 173 -6.57 -1.26 -26.22
N THR A 174 -7.25 -0.80 -27.27
CA THR A 174 -6.67 -0.23 -28.48
C THR A 174 -7.18 1.20 -28.58
N TRP A 175 -6.28 2.19 -28.52
CA TRP A 175 -6.69 3.59 -28.68
C TRP A 175 -6.81 3.97 -30.15
N VAL A 176 -7.65 4.95 -30.46
CA VAL A 176 -7.82 5.54 -31.80
C VAL A 176 -6.51 6.13 -32.35
N ASN A 177 -5.58 6.54 -31.47
CA ASN A 177 -4.22 6.98 -31.82
C ASN A 177 -3.24 5.82 -32.15
N GLY A 178 -3.70 4.56 -32.14
CA GLY A 178 -2.94 3.36 -32.49
C GLY A 178 -2.12 2.73 -31.35
N ASN A 179 -2.11 3.32 -30.14
CA ASN A 179 -1.48 2.68 -28.98
C ASN A 179 -2.24 1.40 -28.60
N VAL A 180 -1.55 0.42 -28.00
CA VAL A 180 -2.16 -0.86 -27.59
C VAL A 180 -1.71 -1.28 -26.19
N TYR A 181 -2.68 -1.49 -25.29
CA TYR A 181 -2.48 -2.16 -24.01
C TYR A 181 -2.98 -3.60 -24.08
N MET A 182 -2.23 -4.53 -23.50
CA MET A 182 -2.64 -5.92 -23.29
C MET A 182 -2.28 -6.34 -21.87
N GLY A 183 -3.27 -6.64 -21.04
CA GLY A 183 -3.00 -6.96 -19.64
C GLY A 183 -4.24 -7.12 -18.77
N ASN A 184 -4.02 -6.98 -17.46
CA ASN A 184 -5.06 -7.04 -16.46
C ASN A 184 -5.77 -5.68 -16.29
N MET A 185 -7.08 -5.75 -16.09
CA MET A 185 -7.96 -4.59 -15.90
C MET A 185 -8.79 -4.80 -14.63
N LYS A 186 -9.07 -3.70 -13.91
CA LYS A 186 -9.91 -3.68 -12.71
C LYS A 186 -10.64 -2.34 -12.61
N GLY A 187 -11.96 -2.35 -12.42
CA GLY A 187 -12.76 -1.12 -12.35
C GLY A 187 -12.59 -0.23 -13.58
N GLY A 188 -12.42 -0.81 -14.77
CA GLY A 188 -12.10 -0.07 -16.00
C GLY A 188 -10.65 0.38 -16.18
N LYS A 189 -9.79 0.28 -15.15
CA LYS A 189 -8.40 0.79 -15.18
C LYS A 189 -7.37 -0.33 -15.33
N MET A 190 -6.22 -0.02 -15.94
CA MET A 190 -5.07 -0.92 -15.99
C MET A 190 -4.58 -1.26 -14.59
N SER A 191 -4.39 -2.54 -14.32
CA SER A 191 -4.06 -3.06 -12.98
C SER A 191 -3.25 -4.36 -13.10
N GLY A 192 -2.61 -4.84 -12.03
CA GLY A 192 -1.94 -6.14 -12.04
C GLY A 192 -0.70 -6.19 -12.95
N LYS A 193 -0.79 -6.89 -14.10
CA LYS A 193 0.29 -7.10 -15.08
C LYS A 193 -0.19 -6.77 -16.49
N GLY A 194 0.66 -6.14 -17.30
CA GLY A 194 0.34 -5.84 -18.70
C GLY A 194 1.47 -5.16 -19.44
N THR A 195 1.33 -5.14 -20.76
CA THR A 195 2.22 -4.46 -21.71
C THR A 195 1.47 -3.31 -22.37
N LEU A 196 2.09 -2.12 -22.41
CA LEU A 196 1.64 -1.00 -23.23
C LEU A 196 2.68 -0.78 -24.35
N THR A 197 2.22 -0.74 -25.59
CA THR A 197 3.02 -0.40 -26.77
C THR A 197 2.51 0.91 -27.35
N TRP A 198 3.43 1.83 -27.62
CA TRP A 198 3.13 3.13 -28.22
C TRP A 198 3.41 3.12 -29.73
N THR A 199 2.69 3.93 -30.51
CA THR A 199 2.89 4.03 -31.98
C THR A 199 4.26 4.55 -32.39
N ASN A 200 4.98 5.22 -31.49
CA ASN A 200 6.37 5.63 -31.70
C ASN A 200 7.37 4.45 -31.62
N GLY A 201 6.91 3.23 -31.31
CA GLY A 201 7.72 2.00 -31.17
C GLY A 201 8.27 1.75 -29.76
N ASP A 202 8.04 2.64 -28.80
CA ASP A 202 8.38 2.39 -27.40
C ASP A 202 7.42 1.37 -26.78
N SER A 203 7.85 0.66 -25.73
CA SER A 203 6.99 -0.26 -24.98
C SER A 203 7.35 -0.36 -23.49
N PHE A 204 6.33 -0.63 -22.67
CA PHE A 204 6.46 -0.92 -21.23
C PHE A 204 5.85 -2.28 -20.94
N GLU A 205 6.64 -3.21 -20.42
CA GLU A 205 6.24 -4.56 -20.00
C GLU A 205 6.38 -4.66 -18.47
N GLY A 206 5.27 -4.74 -17.72
CA GLY A 206 5.39 -4.66 -16.25
C GLY A 206 4.11 -4.76 -15.45
N SER A 207 4.14 -4.16 -14.26
CA SER A 207 2.97 -4.02 -13.39
C SER A 207 2.28 -2.67 -13.51
N TRP A 208 1.00 -2.69 -13.16
CA TRP A 208 0.08 -1.55 -13.26
C TRP A 208 -0.74 -1.42 -11.98
N LEU A 209 -1.04 -0.19 -11.59
CA LEU A 209 -1.90 0.13 -10.45
C LEU A 209 -2.72 1.39 -10.78
N ASP A 210 -4.05 1.25 -10.77
CA ASP A 210 -5.02 2.33 -10.99
C ASP A 210 -4.76 3.19 -12.24
N GLY A 211 -4.31 2.55 -13.33
CA GLY A 211 -3.96 3.19 -14.60
C GLY A 211 -2.48 3.59 -14.75
N MET A 212 -1.67 3.49 -13.69
CA MET A 212 -0.27 3.94 -13.70
C MET A 212 0.74 2.77 -13.70
N MET A 213 1.87 2.97 -14.38
CA MET A 213 3.05 2.08 -14.28
C MET A 213 3.49 1.96 -12.82
N HIS A 214 3.65 0.73 -12.32
CA HIS A 214 3.94 0.46 -10.91
C HIS A 214 4.73 -0.85 -10.70
N GLY A 215 5.50 -0.96 -9.63
CA GLY A 215 6.27 -2.16 -9.30
C GLY A 215 7.42 -2.41 -10.29
N PHE A 216 7.88 -3.66 -10.39
CA PHE A 216 8.95 -4.03 -11.31
C PHE A 216 8.46 -4.09 -12.77
N ALA A 217 9.28 -3.59 -13.70
CA ALA A 217 8.99 -3.59 -15.14
C ALA A 217 10.25 -3.51 -16.02
N VAL A 218 10.02 -3.55 -17.34
CA VAL A 218 10.95 -3.21 -18.41
C VAL A 218 10.33 -2.08 -19.24
N TYR A 219 11.10 -1.06 -19.57
CA TYR A 219 10.74 -0.06 -20.58
C TYR A 219 11.77 -0.11 -21.71
N THR A 220 11.32 -0.28 -22.94
CA THR A 220 12.14 -0.40 -24.14
C THR A 220 11.85 0.79 -25.04
N TRP A 221 12.90 1.48 -25.49
CA TRP A 221 12.79 2.54 -26.48
C TRP A 221 12.88 1.96 -27.90
N ASN A 222 12.15 2.53 -28.86
CA ASN A 222 12.25 2.18 -30.29
C ASN A 222 13.71 2.25 -30.80
N GLY A 223 14.51 3.15 -30.21
CA GLY A 223 15.95 3.24 -30.46
C GLY A 223 16.79 2.03 -30.01
N GLY A 224 16.20 0.96 -29.49
CA GLY A 224 16.89 -0.30 -29.11
C GLY A 224 17.59 -0.29 -27.75
N GLY A 225 17.54 0.82 -27.00
CA GLY A 225 17.92 0.84 -25.59
C GLY A 225 16.77 0.38 -24.69
N CYS A 226 17.06 -0.03 -23.46
CA CYS A 226 16.02 -0.36 -22.47
C CYS A 226 16.41 -0.02 -21.03
N TYR A 227 15.43 0.04 -20.14
CA TYR A 227 15.60 0.26 -18.70
C TYR A 227 14.80 -0.78 -17.93
N VAL A 228 15.45 -1.40 -16.94
CA VAL A 228 14.92 -2.53 -16.15
C VAL A 228 15.04 -2.18 -14.67
N GLY A 229 13.91 -1.99 -13.98
CA GLY A 229 13.91 -1.43 -12.62
C GLY A 229 12.54 -1.46 -11.95
N ILE A 230 12.30 -0.54 -11.01
CA ILE A 230 11.02 -0.36 -10.33
C ILE A 230 10.40 0.99 -10.73
N TRP A 231 9.07 1.06 -10.72
CA TRP A 231 8.25 2.25 -10.95
C TRP A 231 7.27 2.46 -9.79
N THR A 232 6.97 3.71 -9.50
CA THR A 232 5.95 4.12 -8.53
C THR A 232 5.13 5.24 -9.13
N ARG A 233 3.85 4.97 -9.44
CA ARG A 233 2.88 5.95 -9.97
C ARG A 233 3.40 6.66 -11.24
N GLY A 234 3.81 5.89 -12.25
CA GLY A 234 4.34 6.40 -13.51
C GLY A 234 5.85 6.71 -13.50
N LEU A 235 6.43 7.04 -12.34
CA LEU A 235 7.82 7.49 -12.22
C LEU A 235 8.78 6.33 -11.93
N LYS A 236 9.99 6.35 -12.51
CA LYS A 236 11.07 5.40 -12.19
C LYS A 236 11.49 5.56 -10.74
N ASP A 237 11.71 4.48 -10.01
CA ASP A 237 11.93 4.54 -8.56
C ASP A 237 12.85 3.39 -8.09
N GLY A 238 13.69 3.65 -7.10
CA GLY A 238 14.74 2.72 -6.67
C GLY A 238 15.83 2.45 -7.73
N LYS A 239 16.59 1.36 -7.55
CA LYS A 239 17.68 0.96 -8.45
C LYS A 239 17.16 0.14 -9.65
N GLY A 240 17.65 0.49 -10.83
CA GLY A 240 17.50 -0.27 -12.07
C GLY A 240 18.79 -0.31 -12.90
N THR A 241 18.72 -0.97 -14.05
CA THR A 241 19.79 -0.99 -15.06
C THR A 241 19.30 -0.34 -16.33
N PHE A 242 20.11 0.56 -16.90
CA PHE A 242 19.91 1.15 -18.21
C PHE A 242 20.90 0.52 -19.21
N TYR A 243 20.37 0.18 -20.37
CA TYR A 243 21.04 -0.38 -21.53
C TYR A 243 21.00 0.68 -22.63
N PRO A 244 22.15 1.28 -22.99
CA PRO A 244 22.21 2.24 -24.09
C PRO A 244 21.87 1.59 -25.44
N LYS A 245 21.61 2.45 -26.44
CA LYS A 245 21.40 2.03 -27.83
C LYS A 245 22.57 1.15 -28.31
N CYS A 246 22.24 0.10 -29.07
CA CYS A 246 23.16 -0.94 -29.58
C CYS A 246 23.83 -1.86 -28.55
N SER A 247 23.55 -1.76 -27.23
CA SER A 247 23.93 -2.84 -26.30
C SER A 247 22.90 -3.98 -26.36
N SER A 248 23.32 -5.18 -26.78
CA SER A 248 22.45 -6.36 -26.73
C SER A 248 22.19 -6.78 -25.28
N ILE A 249 20.98 -7.23 -24.97
CA ILE A 249 20.67 -7.78 -23.65
C ILE A 249 21.48 -9.09 -23.50
N PRO A 250 22.43 -9.19 -22.54
CA PRO A 250 23.26 -10.38 -22.43
C PRO A 250 22.40 -11.62 -22.21
N ALA A 251 22.72 -12.76 -22.84
CA ALA A 251 21.88 -13.97 -22.79
C ALA A 251 21.55 -14.44 -21.35
N VAL A 252 22.47 -14.22 -20.40
CA VAL A 252 22.28 -14.48 -18.96
C VAL A 252 21.14 -13.63 -18.35
N ARG A 253 20.91 -12.41 -18.87
CA ARG A 253 19.83 -11.51 -18.46
C ARG A 253 18.52 -11.79 -19.22
N GLU A 254 18.55 -12.28 -20.46
CA GLU A 254 17.33 -12.83 -21.11
C GLU A 254 16.81 -14.08 -20.38
N LEU A 255 17.71 -14.95 -19.92
CA LEU A 255 17.37 -16.04 -19.00
C LEU A 255 16.73 -15.52 -17.69
N TYR A 256 17.17 -14.37 -17.18
CA TYR A 256 16.56 -13.73 -16.00
C TYR A 256 15.19 -13.12 -16.30
N LEU A 257 15.01 -12.39 -17.40
CA LEU A 257 13.70 -11.85 -17.82
C LEU A 257 12.70 -13.00 -18.08
N THR A 258 13.14 -14.06 -18.74
CA THR A 258 12.38 -15.31 -18.91
C THR A 258 12.04 -15.97 -17.56
N ALA A 259 12.95 -15.96 -16.58
CA ALA A 259 12.67 -16.44 -15.23
C ALA A 259 11.72 -15.54 -14.42
N LEU A 260 11.62 -14.24 -14.75
CA LEU A 260 10.62 -13.32 -14.18
C LEU A 260 9.25 -13.54 -14.81
N ARG A 261 9.16 -13.75 -16.13
CA ARG A 261 7.92 -14.16 -16.84
C ARG A 261 7.39 -15.48 -16.27
N LYS A 262 8.25 -16.51 -16.15
CA LYS A 262 7.94 -17.79 -15.47
C LYS A 262 7.58 -17.68 -13.98
N ARG A 263 7.82 -16.53 -13.33
CA ARG A 263 7.41 -16.22 -11.95
C ARG A 263 6.19 -15.30 -11.86
N GLY A 264 5.57 -14.93 -12.99
CA GLY A 264 4.46 -13.98 -13.04
C GLY A 264 4.83 -12.55 -12.65
N LEU A 265 6.13 -12.20 -12.65
CA LEU A 265 6.62 -10.87 -12.33
C LEU A 265 6.68 -9.94 -13.56
N LEU A 266 6.69 -10.54 -14.76
CA LEU A 266 6.40 -9.90 -16.04
C LEU A 266 5.28 -10.70 -16.74
N PRO A 267 4.53 -10.12 -17.69
CA PRO A 267 3.55 -10.84 -18.51
C PRO A 267 4.20 -12.02 -19.28
N ASP A 268 3.50 -13.16 -19.36
CA ASP A 268 3.93 -14.30 -20.19
C ASP A 268 2.81 -14.71 -21.15
N PHE A 269 2.88 -14.22 -22.38
CA PHE A 269 1.89 -14.48 -23.43
C PHE A 269 2.15 -15.77 -24.22
N ARG A 270 3.21 -16.56 -23.92
CA ARG A 270 3.58 -17.74 -24.73
C ARG A 270 2.63 -18.95 -24.59
N MET A 271 1.59 -18.86 -23.77
CA MET A 271 0.63 -19.95 -23.50
C MET A 271 -0.74 -19.80 -24.22
N GLN A 272 -0.86 -18.93 -25.23
CA GLN A 272 -2.17 -18.64 -25.86
C GLN A 272 -2.34 -19.06 -27.35
N ASN A 273 -1.33 -19.63 -28.00
CA ASN A 273 -1.44 -20.12 -29.39
C ASN A 273 -2.01 -21.56 -29.53
N HIS A 274 -2.60 -22.13 -28.47
CA HIS A 274 -3.24 -23.45 -28.48
C HIS A 274 -4.70 -23.36 -27.99
N GLY A 275 -5.47 -22.43 -28.56
CA GLY A 275 -6.90 -22.24 -28.30
C GLY A 275 -7.83 -22.36 -29.51
N SER A 276 -7.30 -22.67 -30.71
CA SER A 276 -8.12 -22.75 -31.94
C SER A 276 -7.73 -23.95 -32.81
N ARG A 277 -8.42 -25.08 -32.59
CA ARG A 277 -8.67 -26.16 -33.57
C ARG A 277 -9.63 -27.21 -32.97
N HIS A 278 -10.58 -27.66 -33.80
CA HIS A 278 -11.53 -28.76 -33.57
C HIS A 278 -12.59 -28.60 -32.47
N ALA A 279 -13.72 -28.00 -32.85
CA ALA A 279 -15.02 -28.28 -32.26
C ALA A 279 -15.91 -28.98 -33.32
N SER A 280 -15.70 -30.28 -33.57
CA SER A 280 -16.48 -31.03 -34.57
C SER A 280 -16.32 -32.57 -34.50
N SER A 281 -17.08 -33.25 -33.64
CA SER A 281 -17.68 -34.57 -33.95
C SER A 281 -18.58 -35.04 -32.80
N VAL A 282 -19.74 -35.61 -33.14
CA VAL A 282 -20.64 -36.32 -32.24
C VAL A 282 -20.56 -37.80 -32.57
N ASP A 283 -20.32 -38.69 -31.59
CA ASP A 283 -21.29 -39.76 -31.31
C ASP A 283 -21.05 -40.57 -30.01
N LYS A 284 -22.12 -41.30 -29.65
CA LYS A 284 -22.29 -42.57 -28.89
C LYS A 284 -21.04 -43.41 -28.53
N GLU A 285 -21.05 -44.28 -27.51
CA GLU A 285 -22.17 -44.89 -26.75
C GLU A 285 -21.78 -45.46 -25.36
N ASN A 286 -22.78 -45.86 -24.56
CA ASN A 286 -22.86 -46.96 -23.57
C ASN A 286 -21.63 -47.36 -22.67
N VAL A 287 -21.71 -47.77 -21.40
CA VAL A 287 -22.68 -47.83 -20.26
C VAL A 287 -22.26 -49.03 -19.36
N LYS A 288 -22.56 -49.00 -18.04
CA LYS A 288 -22.44 -50.07 -17.00
C LYS A 288 -21.02 -50.38 -16.42
N VAL A 289 -20.87 -50.88 -15.16
CA VAL A 289 -21.58 -50.66 -13.87
C VAL A 289 -20.87 -51.37 -12.68
N VAL A 290 -21.29 -51.08 -11.43
CA VAL A 290 -21.13 -51.87 -10.17
C VAL A 290 -19.86 -51.69 -9.29
N GLU A 291 -20.05 -50.86 -8.24
CA GLU A 291 -19.94 -51.13 -6.79
C GLU A 291 -18.65 -51.58 -6.06
N ASN A 292 -18.56 -51.09 -4.80
CA ASN A 292 -17.60 -51.47 -3.76
C ASN A 292 -18.20 -52.46 -2.75
N GLN A 293 -17.41 -53.45 -2.31
CA GLN A 293 -17.32 -54.02 -0.93
C GLN A 293 -16.30 -55.20 -0.93
N GLY A 294 -15.55 -55.54 0.12
CA GLY A 294 -15.28 -54.84 1.39
C GLY A 294 -14.61 -55.74 2.45
N SER A 295 -13.58 -55.21 3.15
CA SER A 295 -13.15 -55.62 4.52
C SER A 295 -12.35 -56.95 4.81
N ARG A 296 -11.16 -56.77 5.44
CA ARG A 296 -10.46 -57.55 6.52
C ARG A 296 -9.51 -58.76 6.25
N ARG A 297 -8.29 -58.63 6.84
CA ARG A 297 -7.43 -59.55 7.66
C ARG A 297 -7.54 -61.09 7.49
N GLY A 298 -6.47 -61.92 7.56
CA GLY A 298 -5.03 -61.73 7.85
C GLY A 298 -4.33 -63.02 8.37
N SER A 299 -2.99 -63.02 8.54
CA SER A 299 -2.09 -64.16 8.98
C SER A 299 -1.87 -65.27 7.92
N SER A 300 -0.66 -65.49 7.38
CA SER A 300 0.54 -66.25 7.86
C SER A 300 0.46 -67.76 7.51
N ASP A 301 1.54 -68.47 7.11
CA ASP A 301 2.86 -68.64 7.76
C ASP A 301 3.96 -69.21 6.80
N LYS A 302 5.27 -68.95 7.06
CA LYS A 302 6.48 -69.75 6.67
C LYS A 302 6.81 -69.89 5.14
N LEU A 303 8.02 -70.08 4.59
CA LEU A 303 9.46 -70.30 4.92
C LEU A 303 10.31 -69.86 3.65
N PRO A 304 11.65 -70.02 3.50
CA PRO A 304 12.82 -69.96 4.40
C PRO A 304 13.82 -68.82 3.98
N LYS A 305 15.16 -68.99 4.15
CA LYS A 305 16.20 -67.93 4.02
C LYS A 305 17.15 -68.06 2.82
N GLY A 306 17.65 -66.91 2.33
CA GLY A 306 18.91 -66.73 1.60
C GLY A 306 19.48 -65.33 1.90
N ASN A 307 20.81 -65.18 2.08
CA ASN A 307 21.41 -63.98 2.66
C ASN A 307 22.04 -63.03 1.61
N LEU A 308 21.67 -61.74 1.65
CA LEU A 308 22.41 -60.64 0.98
C LEU A 308 22.69 -59.47 1.95
N PRO A 309 23.71 -58.61 1.73
CA PRO A 309 24.11 -57.57 2.68
C PRO A 309 23.17 -56.35 2.77
N LYS A 310 22.16 -56.43 3.65
CA LYS A 310 21.49 -55.31 4.36
C LYS A 310 21.23 -54.00 3.57
N LEU A 311 20.44 -54.06 2.49
CA LEU A 311 19.70 -52.88 2.04
C LEU A 311 18.46 -52.69 2.92
N GLN A 312 18.49 -51.74 3.85
CA GLN A 312 17.39 -51.54 4.81
C GLN A 312 16.25 -50.73 4.18
N LYS A 313 15.18 -51.41 3.72
CA LYS A 313 13.94 -50.73 3.33
C LYS A 313 13.30 -50.02 4.53
N SER A 314 12.82 -48.80 4.30
CA SER A 314 12.24 -47.91 5.30
C SER A 314 11.05 -48.52 6.04
N ARG A 315 11.11 -48.57 7.37
CA ARG A 315 9.93 -48.71 8.24
C ARG A 315 9.48 -47.33 8.70
N SER A 316 8.17 -47.10 8.70
CA SER A 316 7.55 -45.88 9.19
C SER A 316 7.88 -45.65 10.67
N ARG A 317 8.60 -44.55 10.93
CA ARG A 317 8.81 -43.97 12.26
C ARG A 317 8.45 -42.49 12.14
N ASN A 318 7.99 -41.90 13.25
CA ASN A 318 7.45 -40.55 13.41
C ASN A 318 7.94 -39.52 12.36
N ILE A 319 7.01 -38.83 11.70
CA ILE A 319 7.33 -37.71 10.81
C ILE A 319 7.89 -36.57 11.65
N SER A 320 9.21 -36.51 11.79
CA SER A 320 9.92 -35.30 12.17
C SER A 320 9.72 -34.25 11.08
N LEU A 321 9.42 -33.01 11.47
CA LEU A 321 9.25 -31.88 10.57
C LEU A 321 10.61 -31.39 10.05
N GLU A 322 11.33 -32.26 9.34
CA GLU A 322 12.51 -31.88 8.58
C GLU A 322 12.10 -31.03 7.38
N ARG A 323 12.17 -29.71 7.60
CA ARG A 323 12.39 -28.64 6.62
C ARG A 323 12.01 -29.03 5.18
N ARG A 324 10.80 -28.65 4.75
CA ARG A 324 10.51 -28.46 3.32
C ARG A 324 11.62 -27.58 2.72
N TRP A 325 12.42 -28.13 1.80
CA TRP A 325 13.31 -27.32 0.97
C TRP A 325 12.41 -26.43 0.10
N SER A 326 12.71 -25.12 0.04
CA SER A 326 12.02 -24.23 -0.92
C SER A 326 12.35 -24.67 -2.34
N VAL A 327 11.38 -24.59 -3.26
CA VAL A 327 11.53 -25.08 -4.64
C VAL A 327 12.69 -24.39 -5.37
N GLU A 328 13.04 -23.16 -4.97
CA GLU A 328 14.31 -22.47 -5.29
C GLU A 328 15.56 -23.38 -5.26
N VAL A 329 15.70 -24.26 -4.28
CA VAL A 329 16.91 -25.09 -4.12
C VAL A 329 16.92 -26.29 -5.09
N ALA A 330 15.74 -26.72 -5.57
CA ALA A 330 15.67 -27.66 -6.68
C ALA A 330 16.09 -26.97 -7.99
N ILE A 331 15.69 -25.70 -8.19
CA ILE A 331 16.08 -24.90 -9.36
C ILE A 331 17.60 -24.62 -9.36
N GLU A 332 18.20 -24.31 -8.20
CA GLU A 332 19.66 -24.16 -8.07
C GLU A 332 20.42 -25.44 -8.48
N LYS A 333 19.80 -26.61 -8.35
CA LYS A 333 20.41 -27.91 -8.72
C LYS A 333 20.22 -28.29 -10.20
N VAL A 334 19.22 -27.75 -10.88
CA VAL A 334 19.04 -27.91 -12.34
C VAL A 334 19.95 -26.93 -13.08
N ILE A 335 19.89 -25.63 -12.73
CA ILE A 335 20.76 -24.60 -13.33
C ILE A 335 22.25 -24.87 -13.04
N GLY A 336 22.56 -25.56 -11.93
CA GLY A 336 23.92 -26.00 -11.62
C GLY A 336 24.48 -27.11 -12.52
N ASN A 337 23.63 -27.84 -13.26
CA ASN A 337 24.04 -28.98 -14.09
C ASN A 337 24.08 -28.65 -15.59
N ASP A 338 23.16 -27.84 -16.12
CA ASP A 338 23.09 -27.59 -17.57
C ASP A 338 24.24 -26.70 -18.10
N VAL A 339 24.92 -25.96 -17.22
CA VAL A 339 26.05 -25.07 -17.58
C VAL A 339 27.29 -25.84 -18.06
N SER A 340 27.39 -27.16 -17.85
CA SER A 340 28.50 -27.98 -18.36
C SER A 340 28.22 -28.68 -19.70
N LEU A 341 27.08 -28.43 -20.36
CA LEU A 341 26.68 -29.15 -21.59
C LEU A 341 26.50 -28.29 -22.85
N ILE A 342 26.64 -26.96 -22.76
CA ILE A 342 26.67 -26.07 -23.93
C ILE A 342 28.08 -25.51 -24.09
N SER A 343 29.00 -26.44 -24.38
CA SER A 343 30.39 -26.19 -24.81
C SER A 343 30.68 -27.13 -25.98
N GLY A 344 29.84 -27.06 -27.02
CA GLY A 344 29.97 -27.79 -28.27
C GLY A 344 30.00 -26.82 -29.45
N GLU A 345 30.79 -27.14 -30.47
CA GLU A 345 31.19 -26.22 -31.53
C GLU A 345 30.08 -25.96 -32.56
N CYS A 346 30.00 -24.71 -33.01
CA CYS A 346 29.56 -24.34 -34.36
C CYS A 346 30.60 -23.34 -34.91
N VAL A 347 31.20 -23.65 -36.07
CA VAL A 347 32.25 -22.85 -36.72
C VAL A 347 31.98 -22.86 -38.23
N LEU A 348 32.37 -21.78 -38.92
CA LEU A 348 32.19 -21.52 -40.36
C LEU A 348 30.74 -21.17 -40.77
N ASP A 349 30.48 -20.17 -41.63
CA ASP A 349 31.38 -19.18 -42.24
C ASP A 349 30.63 -17.86 -42.54
N GLY A 350 31.36 -16.75 -42.76
CA GLY A 350 30.79 -15.45 -43.15
C GLY A 350 31.51 -14.23 -42.54
N ASP A 351 32.38 -13.59 -43.32
CA ASP A 351 33.18 -12.42 -42.93
C ASP A 351 32.48 -11.08 -43.25
N GLU A 352 32.04 -10.35 -42.22
CA GLU A 352 32.01 -8.88 -42.23
C GLU A 352 32.42 -8.33 -40.86
N LYS A 353 33.14 -7.20 -40.86
CA LYS A 353 33.70 -6.58 -39.64
C LYS A 353 32.81 -5.45 -39.13
N GLU A 354 31.99 -5.72 -38.12
CA GLU A 354 31.56 -4.67 -37.19
C GLU A 354 32.54 -4.56 -36.01
N THR A 355 32.93 -3.34 -35.67
CA THR A 355 33.78 -3.06 -34.51
C THR A 355 32.93 -3.12 -33.24
N ASP A 356 33.13 -4.15 -32.41
CA ASP A 356 32.43 -4.34 -31.13
C ASP A 356 32.82 -3.27 -30.10
N THR A 357 32.25 -2.07 -30.26
CA THR A 357 32.30 -1.01 -29.26
C THR A 357 31.48 -1.48 -28.06
N ASN A 358 32.17 -1.96 -27.01
CA ASN A 358 31.57 -2.38 -25.75
C ASN A 358 30.95 -1.17 -25.01
N ILE A 359 29.74 -0.75 -25.44
CA ILE A 359 28.99 0.35 -24.84
C ILE A 359 28.58 -0.06 -23.42
N PRO A 360 29.01 0.66 -22.36
CA PRO A 360 28.90 0.16 -21.01
C PRO A 360 27.46 0.23 -20.47
N MET A 361 27.05 -0.84 -19.80
CA MET A 361 25.79 -0.95 -19.08
C MET A 361 25.81 -0.06 -17.82
N LEU A 362 24.71 0.62 -17.51
CA LEU A 362 24.67 1.62 -16.42
C LEU A 362 23.73 1.16 -15.29
N GLU A 363 24.21 1.09 -14.04
CA GLU A 363 23.30 1.03 -12.88
C GLU A 363 22.81 2.45 -12.59
N ARG A 364 21.49 2.65 -12.55
CA ARG A 364 20.85 3.94 -12.24
C ARG A 364 19.96 3.81 -11.02
N GLU A 365 20.15 4.66 -10.02
CA GLU A 365 19.23 4.82 -8.90
C GLU A 365 18.34 6.04 -9.13
N TYR A 366 17.04 5.79 -9.30
CA TYR A 366 16.02 6.82 -9.40
C TYR A 366 15.27 6.97 -8.07
N MET A 367 14.73 8.15 -7.79
CA MET A 367 13.82 8.41 -6.67
C MET A 367 12.71 9.33 -7.17
N GLN A 368 11.49 8.82 -7.30
CA GLN A 368 10.39 9.52 -7.98
C GLN A 368 10.80 10.17 -9.32
N GLY A 369 11.45 9.41 -10.20
CA GLY A 369 11.87 9.85 -11.53
C GLY A 369 13.16 10.65 -11.57
N VAL A 370 13.59 11.23 -10.44
CA VAL A 370 14.88 11.93 -10.31
C VAL A 370 16.02 10.93 -10.36
N LEU A 371 17.05 11.16 -11.17
CA LEU A 371 18.28 10.36 -11.15
C LEU A 371 19.18 10.82 -10.00
N ILE A 372 19.43 9.94 -9.03
CA ILE A 372 20.18 10.21 -7.77
C ILE A 372 21.56 9.52 -7.77
N SER A 373 21.80 8.56 -8.66
CA SER A 373 23.12 7.95 -8.86
C SER A 373 23.17 7.24 -10.22
N GLU A 374 24.28 7.40 -10.93
CA GLU A 374 24.64 6.60 -12.11
C GLU A 374 26.02 5.96 -11.90
N LEU A 375 26.15 4.68 -12.22
CA LEU A 375 27.40 3.92 -12.08
C LEU A 375 27.65 3.07 -13.33
N VAL A 376 28.83 3.25 -13.93
CA VAL A 376 29.27 2.53 -15.13
C VAL A 376 29.71 1.10 -14.76
N LEU A 377 29.04 0.08 -15.29
CA LEU A 377 29.37 -1.32 -15.07
C LEU A 377 30.30 -1.83 -16.17
N ASN A 378 31.60 -1.55 -16.05
CA ASN A 378 32.62 -2.06 -16.97
C ASN A 378 32.72 -3.59 -16.93
N ASN A 379 32.84 -4.20 -18.11
CA ASN A 379 32.68 -5.64 -18.33
C ASN A 379 33.91 -6.51 -17.93
N SER A 380 34.71 -6.06 -16.95
CA SER A 380 35.92 -6.76 -16.49
C SER A 380 35.56 -7.93 -15.57
N LEU A 381 35.19 -9.07 -16.16
CA LEU A 381 34.76 -10.28 -15.46
C LEU A 381 35.89 -10.97 -14.66
N SER A 382 36.15 -10.51 -13.44
CA SER A 382 36.74 -11.36 -12.40
C SER A 382 36.27 -11.02 -10.97
N SER A 383 36.11 -12.07 -10.15
CA SER A 383 36.04 -12.01 -8.68
C SER A 383 34.85 -11.33 -7.94
N SER A 384 33.57 -11.69 -8.24
CA SER A 384 32.59 -11.98 -7.16
C SER A 384 31.25 -12.56 -7.64
N SER A 385 31.18 -13.87 -7.86
CA SER A 385 29.90 -14.57 -8.14
C SER A 385 28.92 -14.56 -6.95
N ARG A 386 29.32 -14.03 -5.78
CA ARG A 386 28.45 -13.85 -4.60
C ARG A 386 27.67 -12.53 -4.63
N ARG A 387 28.17 -11.48 -5.30
CA ARG A 387 27.52 -10.15 -5.36
C ARG A 387 26.29 -10.20 -6.28
N ALA A 388 26.48 -10.68 -7.51
CA ALA A 388 25.39 -10.90 -8.46
C ALA A 388 24.29 -11.84 -7.91
N LYS A 389 24.66 -12.97 -7.29
CA LYS A 389 23.70 -13.92 -6.67
C LYS A 389 22.87 -13.32 -5.53
N ARG A 390 23.26 -12.17 -4.97
CA ARG A 390 22.46 -11.44 -3.96
C ARG A 390 21.63 -10.31 -4.57
N GLN A 391 22.15 -9.56 -5.55
CA GLN A 391 21.41 -8.47 -6.21
C GLN A 391 20.08 -8.99 -6.81
N HIS A 392 20.10 -10.10 -7.55
CA HIS A 392 18.90 -10.72 -8.14
C HIS A 392 17.85 -11.20 -7.10
N LYS A 393 18.18 -11.21 -5.80
CA LYS A 393 17.27 -11.54 -4.69
C LYS A 393 16.55 -10.32 -4.09
N LYS A 394 16.90 -9.08 -4.51
CA LYS A 394 16.30 -7.82 -4.04
C LYS A 394 15.23 -7.23 -4.97
N LEU A 395 15.31 -7.42 -6.29
CA LEU A 395 14.46 -6.75 -7.29
C LEU A 395 12.95 -7.13 -7.29
N ALA A 396 12.53 -8.13 -6.50
CA ALA A 396 11.16 -8.63 -6.46
C ALA A 396 10.49 -8.42 -5.08
N LYS A 397 10.64 -7.22 -4.51
CA LYS A 397 9.86 -6.77 -3.35
C LYS A 397 9.00 -5.57 -3.72
N GLU A 398 7.70 -5.69 -3.46
CA GLU A 398 6.83 -4.53 -3.26
C GLU A 398 7.37 -3.65 -2.11
N VAL A 399 6.91 -2.40 -2.03
CA VAL A 399 7.28 -1.45 -0.96
C VAL A 399 6.70 -1.92 0.38
N LYS A 400 7.39 -2.86 1.04
CA LYS A 400 6.97 -3.42 2.32
C LYS A 400 7.10 -2.36 3.41
N ARG A 401 5.98 -2.05 4.09
CA ARG A 401 5.95 -1.25 5.31
C ARG A 401 7.01 -1.77 6.30
N PRO A 402 7.71 -0.89 7.05
CA PRO A 402 8.81 -1.30 7.90
C PRO A 402 8.32 -2.18 9.07
N GLY A 403 9.00 -3.31 9.25
CA GLY A 403 8.78 -4.26 10.35
C GLY A 403 7.96 -5.50 10.01
N GLU A 404 8.05 -6.52 10.87
CA GLU A 404 7.30 -7.78 10.77
C GLU A 404 6.05 -7.71 11.66
N ALA A 405 4.87 -8.03 11.11
CA ALA A 405 3.61 -7.98 11.85
C ALA A 405 3.54 -9.06 12.94
N ILE A 406 3.28 -8.66 14.18
CA ILE A 406 3.31 -9.55 15.35
C ILE A 406 2.01 -10.36 15.43
N ILE A 407 1.97 -11.48 14.71
CA ILE A 407 0.86 -12.45 14.71
C ILE A 407 1.09 -13.61 15.69
N LYS A 408 0.05 -14.41 15.95
CA LYS A 408 0.11 -15.55 16.88
C LYS A 408 1.23 -16.52 16.48
N GLY A 409 2.19 -16.74 17.38
CA GLY A 409 3.39 -17.54 17.16
C GLY A 409 4.67 -16.72 16.97
N HIS A 410 4.57 -15.40 16.76
CA HIS A 410 5.72 -14.50 16.80
C HIS A 410 6.23 -14.32 18.24
N ARG A 411 7.57 -14.23 18.42
CA ARG A 411 8.23 -14.22 19.74
C ARG A 411 7.78 -13.13 20.72
N SER A 412 7.25 -12.02 20.19
CA SER A 412 6.83 -10.84 20.95
C SER A 412 5.31 -10.74 21.11
N TYR A 413 4.54 -11.77 20.70
CA TYR A 413 3.09 -11.74 20.66
C TYR A 413 2.43 -11.54 22.03
N ASP A 414 2.82 -12.31 23.05
CA ASP A 414 2.23 -12.18 24.38
C ASP A 414 2.65 -10.89 25.10
N LEU A 415 3.85 -10.37 24.77
CA LEU A 415 4.31 -9.05 25.22
C LEU A 415 3.50 -7.93 24.57
N MET A 416 3.14 -8.05 23.28
CA MET A 416 2.25 -7.13 22.58
C MET A 416 0.86 -7.12 23.21
N LEU A 417 0.24 -8.28 23.41
CA LEU A 417 -1.09 -8.39 24.04
C LEU A 417 -1.11 -7.79 25.45
N SER A 418 -0.11 -8.11 26.28
CA SER A 418 0.02 -7.58 27.64
C SER A 418 0.23 -6.05 27.65
N LEU A 419 0.92 -5.51 26.64
CA LEU A 419 1.13 -4.08 26.44
C LEU A 419 -0.17 -3.38 26.04
N GLN A 420 -0.86 -3.89 25.02
CA GLN A 420 -2.09 -3.31 24.51
C GLN A 420 -3.17 -3.30 25.60
N LEU A 421 -3.30 -4.39 26.36
CA LEU A 421 -4.24 -4.48 27.47
C LEU A 421 -3.90 -3.50 28.62
N GLY A 422 -2.62 -3.41 29.01
CA GLY A 422 -2.17 -2.53 30.10
C GLY A 422 -2.33 -1.03 29.79
N ILE A 423 -2.02 -0.61 28.56
CA ILE A 423 -2.24 0.77 28.09
C ILE A 423 -3.74 1.06 28.00
N ARG A 424 -4.53 0.22 27.28
CA ARG A 424 -5.98 0.39 27.12
C ARG A 424 -6.67 0.55 28.48
N TYR A 425 -6.30 -0.28 29.46
CA TYR A 425 -6.84 -0.20 30.81
C TYR A 425 -6.46 1.10 31.54
N THR A 426 -5.17 1.47 31.57
CA THR A 426 -4.72 2.62 32.37
C THR A 426 -5.17 3.95 31.76
N VAL A 427 -5.15 4.07 30.43
CA VAL A 427 -5.67 5.24 29.72
C VAL A 427 -7.20 5.33 29.90
N GLY A 428 -7.93 4.21 29.76
CA GLY A 428 -9.37 4.16 29.98
C GLY A 428 -9.80 4.50 31.43
N LYS A 429 -8.98 4.19 32.43
CA LYS A 429 -9.22 4.58 33.83
C LYS A 429 -8.86 6.05 34.14
N ILE A 430 -7.95 6.66 33.39
CA ILE A 430 -7.44 8.01 33.66
C ILE A 430 -8.10 9.10 32.79
N SER A 431 -8.60 8.76 31.60
CA SER A 431 -9.32 9.71 30.73
C SER A 431 -10.56 10.33 31.39
N PRO A 432 -11.41 9.59 32.14
CA PRO A 432 -12.59 10.15 32.81
C PRO A 432 -12.28 11.06 34.01
N ILE A 433 -11.04 11.09 34.49
CA ILE A 433 -10.65 11.97 35.60
C ILE A 433 -10.74 13.42 35.12
N GLN A 434 -11.39 14.28 35.91
CA GLN A 434 -11.55 15.70 35.60
C GLN A 434 -10.20 16.37 35.33
N ARG A 435 -10.15 17.23 34.30
CA ARG A 435 -8.94 17.96 33.91
C ARG A 435 -8.43 18.80 35.09
N ARG A 436 -7.14 18.64 35.41
CA ARG A 436 -6.41 19.44 36.40
C ARG A 436 -4.97 19.61 35.97
N GLU A 437 -4.32 20.64 36.47
CA GLU A 437 -2.88 20.84 36.30
C GLU A 437 -2.05 19.72 36.96
N VAL A 438 -0.84 19.55 36.43
CA VAL A 438 0.15 18.58 36.91
C VAL A 438 0.87 19.18 38.13
N ARG A 439 0.92 18.42 39.22
CA ARG A 439 1.52 18.82 40.50
C ARG A 439 2.88 18.15 40.69
N ALA A 440 3.72 18.69 41.58
CA ALA A 440 4.99 18.06 41.96
C ALA A 440 4.83 16.59 42.40
N SER A 441 3.69 16.24 43.01
CA SER A 441 3.32 14.88 43.42
C SER A 441 3.04 13.89 42.28
N ASP A 442 2.86 14.36 41.04
CA ASP A 442 2.62 13.53 39.86
C ASP A 442 3.93 13.03 39.19
N PHE A 443 5.08 13.55 39.62
CA PHE A 443 6.40 13.21 39.10
C PHE A 443 7.15 12.15 39.94
N GLY A 444 8.18 11.55 39.35
CA GLY A 444 9.10 10.64 40.02
C GLY A 444 8.58 9.21 40.25
N PRO A 445 9.41 8.31 40.80
CA PRO A 445 9.17 6.86 40.78
C PRO A 445 8.02 6.38 41.68
N ARG A 446 7.56 7.21 42.62
CA ARG A 446 6.41 6.96 43.51
C ARG A 446 5.09 7.25 42.81
N ALA A 447 5.00 8.35 42.06
CA ALA A 447 3.82 8.73 41.27
C ALA A 447 3.58 7.72 40.14
N SER A 448 2.81 6.68 40.44
CA SER A 448 2.70 5.54 39.53
C SER A 448 1.52 4.64 39.84
N PHE A 449 0.86 4.17 38.78
CA PHE A 449 -0.26 3.24 38.86
C PHE A 449 0.24 1.81 38.72
N TRP A 450 -0.40 0.87 39.44
CA TRP A 450 -0.05 -0.55 39.43
C TRP A 450 -1.33 -1.38 39.35
N MET A 451 -1.30 -2.48 38.60
CA MET A 451 -2.43 -3.42 38.49
C MET A 451 -1.93 -4.84 38.24
N ASN A 452 -2.66 -5.84 38.73
CA ASN A 452 -2.44 -7.25 38.38
C ASN A 452 -3.49 -7.64 37.33
N PHE A 453 -3.06 -8.34 36.28
CA PHE A 453 -3.90 -8.92 35.24
C PHE A 453 -3.73 -10.44 35.29
N PRO A 454 -4.58 -11.17 36.02
CA PRO A 454 -4.68 -12.63 35.91
C PRO A 454 -5.37 -13.03 34.59
N ASN A 455 -4.99 -14.16 34.02
CA ASN A 455 -5.53 -14.66 32.74
C ASN A 455 -7.06 -14.89 32.79
N GLU A 456 -7.56 -15.47 33.88
CA GLU A 456 -8.99 -15.66 34.19
C GLU A 456 -9.77 -14.34 34.38
N GLY A 457 -9.07 -13.22 34.56
CA GLY A 457 -9.67 -11.92 34.85
C GLY A 457 -9.95 -11.69 36.34
N SER A 458 -10.51 -10.52 36.66
CA SER A 458 -10.89 -10.11 38.01
C SER A 458 -12.02 -9.09 37.97
N GLN A 459 -12.56 -8.71 39.13
CA GLN A 459 -13.51 -7.59 39.24
C GLN A 459 -12.98 -6.26 38.68
N LEU A 460 -11.66 -6.11 38.52
CA LEU A 460 -11.02 -4.88 38.03
C LEU A 460 -10.44 -5.01 36.62
N THR A 461 -10.21 -6.22 36.10
CA THR A 461 -9.49 -6.47 34.84
C THR A 461 -10.13 -7.59 34.03
N PRO A 462 -10.31 -7.46 32.70
CA PRO A 462 -10.93 -8.50 31.89
C PRO A 462 -10.07 -9.76 31.83
N SER A 463 -10.72 -10.89 31.55
CA SER A 463 -10.05 -12.14 31.17
C SER A 463 -9.33 -11.98 29.83
N HIS A 464 -8.22 -12.70 29.65
CA HIS A 464 -7.37 -12.57 28.47
C HIS A 464 -6.52 -13.82 28.22
N ARG A 465 -5.88 -13.89 27.04
CA ARG A 465 -5.20 -15.10 26.52
C ARG A 465 -3.68 -15.17 26.81
N SER A 466 -3.12 -14.17 27.47
CA SER A 466 -1.69 -14.13 27.85
C SER A 466 -1.48 -14.74 29.24
N GLU A 467 -0.23 -15.01 29.59
CA GLU A 467 0.13 -15.30 31.00
C GLU A 467 -0.19 -14.11 31.91
N ASP A 468 -0.54 -14.43 33.16
CA ASP A 468 -0.63 -13.47 34.27
C ASP A 468 0.49 -12.43 34.27
N PHE A 469 0.15 -11.14 34.39
CA PHE A 469 1.16 -10.09 34.47
C PHE A 469 0.83 -8.95 35.43
N LYS A 470 1.89 -8.29 35.91
CA LYS A 470 1.83 -7.13 36.82
C LYS A 470 2.25 -5.88 36.08
N TRP A 471 1.25 -5.06 35.76
CA TRP A 471 1.40 -3.77 35.11
C TRP A 471 1.98 -2.73 36.08
N LYS A 472 2.75 -1.80 35.52
CA LYS A 472 3.04 -0.50 36.15
C LYS A 472 3.06 0.57 35.08
N ASP A 473 2.32 1.64 35.32
CA ASP A 473 2.42 2.91 34.62
C ASP A 473 3.16 3.94 35.49
N TYR A 474 3.98 4.79 34.89
CA TYR A 474 4.79 5.79 35.60
C TYR A 474 4.33 7.19 35.24
N CYS A 475 4.15 8.05 36.25
CA CYS A 475 3.75 9.46 36.10
C CYS A 475 2.57 9.68 35.11
N PRO A 476 1.47 8.89 35.19
CA PRO A 476 0.50 8.82 34.09
C PRO A 476 -0.29 10.12 33.90
N MET A 477 -0.43 10.96 34.93
CA MET A 477 -0.99 12.32 34.79
C MET A 477 -0.06 13.23 33.97
N VAL A 478 1.26 13.12 34.14
CA VAL A 478 2.25 13.85 33.34
C VAL A 478 2.19 13.38 31.89
N PHE A 479 2.12 12.08 31.62
CA PHE A 479 2.02 11.54 30.27
C PHE A 479 0.64 11.73 29.61
N ARG A 480 -0.42 11.95 30.40
CA ARG A 480 -1.69 12.51 29.90
C ARG A 480 -1.49 13.96 29.45
N HIS A 481 -0.96 14.83 30.31
CA HIS A 481 -0.76 16.24 29.97
C HIS A 481 0.23 16.44 28.81
N LEU A 482 1.28 15.62 28.71
CA LEU A 482 2.18 15.61 27.56
C LEU A 482 1.43 15.31 26.26
N ARG A 483 0.57 14.26 26.23
CA ARG A 483 -0.27 13.96 25.05
C ARG A 483 -1.22 15.11 24.72
N GLU A 484 -1.86 15.70 25.73
CA GLU A 484 -2.76 16.87 25.57
C GLU A 484 -2.01 18.10 25.01
N MET A 485 -0.79 18.42 25.48
CA MET A 485 0.07 19.46 24.90
C MET A 485 0.50 19.14 23.47
N PHE A 486 0.84 17.88 23.19
CA PHE A 486 1.15 17.37 21.85
C PHE A 486 -0.08 17.24 20.92
N LYS A 487 -1.26 17.64 21.38
CA LYS A 487 -2.56 17.54 20.69
C LYS A 487 -2.98 16.11 20.32
N ILE A 488 -2.34 15.10 20.91
CA ILE A 488 -2.70 13.68 20.73
C ILE A 488 -4.04 13.43 21.43
N ASP A 489 -5.08 13.12 20.64
CA ASP A 489 -6.34 12.66 21.21
C ASP A 489 -6.16 11.30 21.91
N THR A 490 -6.95 11.08 22.96
CA THR A 490 -6.85 9.92 23.83
C THR A 490 -7.53 8.67 23.24
N ALA A 491 -8.59 8.82 22.44
CA ALA A 491 -9.18 7.71 21.69
C ALA A 491 -8.28 7.31 20.52
N ASP A 492 -7.78 8.27 19.74
CA ASP A 492 -6.74 8.08 18.70
C ASP A 492 -5.58 7.21 19.22
N TYR A 493 -4.96 7.65 20.31
CA TYR A 493 -3.82 6.96 20.94
C TYR A 493 -4.15 5.52 21.37
N MET A 494 -5.38 5.27 21.84
CA MET A 494 -5.83 3.92 22.18
C MET A 494 -6.14 3.08 20.94
N MET A 495 -6.64 3.66 19.85
CA MET A 495 -6.93 2.93 18.61
C MET A 495 -5.65 2.53 17.87
N SER A 496 -4.73 3.47 17.65
CA SER A 496 -3.47 3.23 16.92
C SER A 496 -2.55 2.20 17.58
N ILE A 497 -2.54 2.13 18.93
CA ILE A 497 -1.67 1.24 19.68
C ILE A 497 -2.41 -0.01 20.16
N CYS A 498 -3.63 0.16 20.66
CA CYS A 498 -4.39 -0.87 21.38
C CYS A 498 -5.72 -1.23 20.68
N GLY A 499 -5.84 -0.97 19.38
CA GLY A 499 -6.97 -1.39 18.55
C GLY A 499 -6.99 -2.89 18.29
N ASN A 500 -7.52 -3.30 17.14
CA ASN A 500 -7.55 -4.70 16.70
C ASN A 500 -6.34 -5.09 15.83
N ASP A 501 -5.57 -4.09 15.36
CA ASP A 501 -4.39 -4.30 14.53
C ASP A 501 -3.18 -4.82 15.33
N ALA A 502 -2.36 -5.63 14.67
CA ALA A 502 -1.07 -6.07 15.20
C ALA A 502 -0.01 -4.97 15.06
N LEU A 503 0.79 -4.78 16.10
CA LEU A 503 2.00 -3.97 16.02
C LEU A 503 3.05 -4.63 15.10
N ARG A 504 3.93 -3.84 14.50
CA ARG A 504 5.07 -4.32 13.70
C ARG A 504 6.37 -4.27 14.50
N GLU A 505 7.14 -5.35 14.55
CA GLU A 505 8.48 -5.37 15.16
C GLU A 505 9.54 -4.92 14.13
N LEU A 506 10.31 -3.88 14.45
CA LEU A 506 11.39 -3.40 13.59
C LEU A 506 12.68 -4.18 13.85
N SER A 507 13.21 -4.83 12.80
CA SER A 507 14.43 -5.66 12.81
C SER A 507 15.73 -4.85 12.99
N SER A 508 15.83 -4.08 14.07
CA SER A 508 16.89 -3.11 14.34
C SER A 508 17.74 -3.50 15.58
N PRO A 509 18.69 -4.44 15.46
CA PRO A 509 19.64 -4.77 16.52
C PRO A 509 20.68 -3.64 16.69
N GLY A 510 20.25 -2.48 17.17
CA GLY A 510 21.13 -1.40 17.58
C GLY A 510 22.05 -1.84 18.73
N LYS A 511 23.14 -1.08 18.96
CA LYS A 511 24.14 -1.37 20.02
C LYS A 511 23.54 -1.50 21.43
N SER A 512 22.32 -0.99 21.64
CA SER A 512 21.51 -1.11 22.86
C SER A 512 20.90 -2.50 23.08
N GLY A 513 20.70 -3.30 22.03
CA GLY A 513 19.86 -4.51 22.08
C GLY A 513 18.38 -4.24 22.37
N SER A 514 17.90 -3.02 22.14
CA SER A 514 16.49 -2.65 22.35
C SER A 514 15.61 -3.12 21.19
N VAL A 515 14.49 -3.78 21.49
CA VAL A 515 13.43 -4.04 20.52
C VAL A 515 12.61 -2.77 20.31
N PHE A 516 12.15 -2.56 19.08
CA PHE A 516 11.25 -1.48 18.69
C PHE A 516 9.98 -2.07 18.08
N PHE A 517 8.83 -1.57 18.51
CA PHE A 517 7.54 -1.81 17.85
C PHE A 517 7.00 -0.52 17.23
N LEU A 518 6.17 -0.65 16.21
CA LEU A 518 5.58 0.43 15.43
C LEU A 518 4.07 0.17 15.29
N SER A 519 3.25 1.22 15.45
CA SER A 519 1.80 1.14 15.22
C SER A 519 1.49 0.89 13.75
N GLN A 520 0.31 0.35 13.46
CA GLN A 520 -0.04 -0.06 12.08
C GLN A 520 -0.22 1.14 11.13
N ASP A 521 -0.52 2.32 11.70
CA ASP A 521 -0.59 3.63 11.06
C ASP A 521 0.73 4.43 11.09
N ASP A 522 1.83 3.81 11.53
CA ASP A 522 3.17 4.39 11.63
C ASP A 522 3.32 5.64 12.54
N ARG A 523 2.26 6.10 13.26
CA ARG A 523 2.29 7.29 14.13
C ARG A 523 3.15 7.11 15.40
N PHE A 524 3.10 5.92 16.01
CA PHE A 524 3.64 5.67 17.34
C PHE A 524 4.72 4.57 17.34
N MET A 525 5.88 4.89 17.91
CA MET A 525 6.96 3.95 18.18
C MET A 525 6.97 3.55 19.65
N ILE A 526 7.33 2.30 19.92
CA ILE A 526 7.48 1.75 21.26
C ILE A 526 8.88 1.16 21.40
N LYS A 527 9.73 1.77 22.22
CA LYS A 527 11.12 1.33 22.43
C LYS A 527 11.25 0.62 23.77
N THR A 528 11.80 -0.60 23.80
CA THR A 528 12.13 -1.28 25.06
C THR A 528 13.33 -0.61 25.74
N LEU A 529 13.25 -0.38 27.06
CA LEU A 529 14.25 0.38 27.82
C LEU A 529 14.94 -0.45 28.92
N ARG A 530 16.22 -0.17 29.15
CA ARG A 530 17.01 -0.65 30.28
C ARG A 530 16.58 0.05 31.57
N LYS A 531 16.91 -0.55 32.73
CA LYS A 531 16.63 0.05 34.06
C LYS A 531 17.34 1.42 34.26
N SER A 532 18.45 1.64 33.58
CA SER A 532 19.19 2.92 33.57
C SER A 532 18.42 4.01 32.82
N GLU A 533 18.04 3.76 31.56
CA GLU A 533 17.31 4.73 30.72
C GLU A 533 15.99 5.19 31.39
N VAL A 534 15.27 4.28 32.04
CA VAL A 534 14.07 4.61 32.82
C VAL A 534 14.37 5.46 34.07
N LYS A 535 15.56 5.35 34.69
CA LYS A 535 15.97 6.31 35.73
C LYS A 535 16.25 7.70 35.15
N VAL A 536 16.87 7.79 33.98
CA VAL A 536 17.17 9.06 33.30
C VAL A 536 15.87 9.78 32.94
N LEU A 537 14.95 9.09 32.26
CA LEU A 537 13.65 9.65 31.90
C LEU A 537 12.88 10.14 33.14
N LEU A 538 12.82 9.36 34.23
CA LEU A 538 12.15 9.78 35.46
C LEU A 538 12.85 10.91 36.23
N ARG A 539 14.17 11.08 36.04
CA ARG A 539 14.95 12.20 36.60
C ARG A 539 14.68 13.49 35.84
N MET A 540 14.72 13.43 34.51
CA MET A 540 14.54 14.60 33.64
C MET A 540 13.07 14.98 33.41
N LEU A 541 12.10 14.11 33.73
CA LEU A 541 10.68 14.31 33.40
C LEU A 541 10.10 15.68 33.82
N PRO A 542 10.42 16.28 34.98
CA PRO A 542 9.94 17.63 35.31
C PRO A 542 10.51 18.70 34.37
N ASN A 543 11.82 18.65 34.13
CA ASN A 543 12.52 19.58 33.26
C ASN A 543 12.09 19.41 31.80
N TYR A 544 11.90 18.17 31.34
CA TYR A 544 11.37 17.84 30.02
C TYR A 544 9.92 18.30 29.84
N HIS A 545 9.06 18.13 30.86
CA HIS A 545 7.68 18.64 30.82
C HIS A 545 7.66 20.17 30.70
N HIS A 546 8.50 20.87 31.45
CA HIS A 546 8.67 22.33 31.33
C HIS A 546 9.27 22.75 29.98
N HIS A 547 10.34 22.09 29.49
CA HIS A 547 10.97 22.39 28.20
C HIS A 547 9.98 22.23 27.05
N VAL A 548 9.25 21.11 27.02
CA VAL A 548 8.17 20.89 26.05
C VAL A 548 7.11 21.96 26.19
N HIS A 549 6.64 22.27 27.41
CA HIS A 549 5.62 23.31 27.63
C HIS A 549 6.03 24.66 27.01
N THR A 550 7.26 25.11 27.29
CA THR A 550 7.82 26.40 26.86
C THR A 550 8.15 26.46 25.36
N TYR A 551 8.70 25.40 24.77
CA TYR A 551 9.16 25.40 23.37
C TYR A 551 8.28 24.51 22.49
N GLU A 552 7.26 25.12 21.86
CA GLU A 552 6.31 24.41 20.97
C GLU A 552 6.99 23.67 19.83
N ASN A 553 8.07 24.25 19.28
CA ASN A 553 8.84 23.77 18.13
C ASN A 553 9.93 22.74 18.48
N THR A 554 10.05 22.29 19.73
CA THR A 554 11.12 21.37 20.14
C THR A 554 11.17 20.10 19.28
N LEU A 555 12.39 19.79 18.81
CA LEU A 555 12.69 18.62 17.97
C LEU A 555 13.00 17.38 18.82
N ILE A 556 13.06 17.54 20.15
CA ILE A 556 13.31 16.45 21.11
C ILE A 556 12.23 15.38 20.99
N THR A 557 12.66 14.10 21.02
CA THR A 557 11.78 12.93 20.95
C THR A 557 10.57 13.04 21.88
N LYS A 558 9.38 13.02 21.29
CA LYS A 558 8.09 13.32 21.93
C LYS A 558 7.55 12.06 22.64
N PHE A 559 7.65 12.02 23.97
CA PHE A 559 7.20 10.89 24.80
C PHE A 559 5.72 10.97 25.21
N PHE A 560 5.00 9.85 25.13
CA PHE A 560 3.56 9.74 25.37
C PHE A 560 3.14 8.78 26.50
N GLY A 561 4.03 7.91 26.95
CA GLY A 561 3.79 6.98 28.06
C GLY A 561 5.03 6.19 28.45
N LEU A 562 5.19 5.87 29.75
CA LEU A 562 6.33 5.11 30.28
C LEU A 562 5.82 3.97 31.15
N HIS A 563 6.10 2.73 30.75
CA HIS A 563 5.40 1.56 31.28
C HIS A 563 6.35 0.39 31.59
N ARG A 564 5.89 -0.56 32.41
CA ARG A 564 6.64 -1.77 32.78
C ARG A 564 5.75 -2.97 33.09
N ILE A 565 5.82 -3.98 32.23
CA ILE A 565 5.23 -5.31 32.44
C ILE A 565 6.20 -6.17 33.27
N LYS A 566 5.68 -6.90 34.26
CA LYS A 566 6.35 -8.08 34.83
C LYS A 566 5.39 -9.26 34.71
N PRO A 567 5.58 -10.21 33.77
CA PRO A 567 4.78 -11.42 33.75
C PRO A 567 5.07 -12.28 34.98
N SER A 568 4.23 -13.28 35.24
CA SER A 568 4.40 -14.23 36.33
C SER A 568 5.60 -15.15 36.08
N SER A 569 5.80 -15.62 34.84
CA SER A 569 7.05 -16.25 34.40
C SER A 569 7.99 -15.25 33.69
N GLY A 570 9.31 -15.47 33.73
CA GLY A 570 10.26 -14.71 32.92
C GLY A 570 10.61 -13.27 33.38
N GLN A 571 10.96 -12.40 32.41
CA GLN A 571 11.66 -11.13 32.66
C GLN A 571 10.73 -9.90 32.71
N LYS A 572 11.13 -8.90 33.51
CA LYS A 572 10.47 -7.59 33.66
C LYS A 572 10.86 -6.58 32.57
N PHE A 573 10.02 -6.46 31.55
CA PHE A 573 10.17 -5.49 30.45
C PHE A 573 9.84 -4.05 30.88
N ARG A 574 10.50 -3.07 30.29
CA ARG A 574 10.14 -1.63 30.34
C ARG A 574 10.09 -1.12 28.93
N PHE A 575 9.24 -0.13 28.67
CA PHE A 575 9.18 0.53 27.38
C PHE A 575 8.64 1.94 27.54
N VAL A 576 8.98 2.77 26.55
CA VAL A 576 8.41 4.10 26.37
C VAL A 576 7.67 4.14 25.05
N VAL A 577 6.50 4.78 25.04
CA VAL A 577 5.77 5.13 23.83
C VAL A 577 6.18 6.54 23.42
N MET A 578 6.50 6.71 22.14
CA MET A 578 7.06 7.94 21.58
C MET A 578 6.55 8.17 20.15
N GLY A 579 6.61 9.41 19.68
CA GLY A 579 6.29 9.75 18.28
C GLY A 579 7.31 9.17 17.30
N ASN A 580 6.83 8.75 16.13
CA ASN A 580 7.68 8.49 14.97
C ASN A 580 8.08 9.82 14.32
N VAL A 581 9.37 10.08 14.14
CA VAL A 581 9.89 11.27 13.42
C VAL A 581 9.51 11.23 11.93
N PHE A 582 9.31 10.03 11.37
CA PHE A 582 8.90 9.80 9.99
C PHE A 582 7.41 9.43 9.88
N CYS A 583 6.57 10.08 10.69
CA CYS A 583 5.11 10.03 10.55
C CYS A 583 4.67 10.98 9.42
N THR A 584 4.74 10.52 8.17
CA THR A 584 4.37 11.28 6.97
C THR A 584 3.79 10.37 5.88
N GLU A 585 2.94 10.94 5.01
CA GLU A 585 2.47 10.30 3.79
C GLU A 585 3.55 10.27 2.69
N LEU A 586 4.55 11.15 2.77
CA LEU A 586 5.65 11.22 1.80
C LEU A 586 6.65 10.08 2.01
N ARG A 587 7.06 9.44 0.92
CA ARG A 587 8.08 8.39 0.95
C ARG A 587 9.43 8.98 1.40
N ILE A 588 9.87 8.69 2.62
CA ILE A 588 11.24 9.01 3.06
C ILE A 588 12.23 8.18 2.22
N HIS A 589 12.98 8.87 1.36
CA HIS A 589 13.86 8.28 0.34
C HIS A 589 15.28 7.99 0.88
N ARG A 590 15.82 8.86 1.75
CA ARG A 590 17.08 8.62 2.49
C ARG A 590 16.87 8.94 3.97
N ARG A 591 17.62 8.27 4.86
CA ARG A 591 17.59 8.44 6.32
C ARG A 591 19.02 8.56 6.85
N PHE A 592 19.30 9.56 7.67
CA PHE A 592 20.60 9.78 8.30
C PHE A 592 20.46 9.91 9.82
N ASP A 593 21.34 9.26 10.57
CA ASP A 593 21.56 9.47 12.01
C ASP A 593 22.87 10.27 12.15
N LEU A 594 22.80 11.50 12.67
CA LEU A 594 23.92 12.46 12.68
C LEU A 594 24.31 12.87 14.11
N LYS A 595 25.62 12.93 14.40
CA LYS A 595 26.19 13.20 15.75
C LYS A 595 27.39 14.15 15.77
N GLY A 596 27.85 14.60 14.61
CA GLY A 596 29.08 15.38 14.43
C GLY A 596 30.36 14.60 14.78
N SER A 597 30.36 13.27 14.65
CA SER A 597 31.50 12.41 15.02
C SER A 597 31.83 11.42 13.90
N SER A 598 33.04 10.86 13.90
CA SER A 598 33.53 9.99 12.83
C SER A 598 33.70 8.51 13.21
N LEU A 599 33.96 8.19 14.48
CA LEU A 599 34.35 6.83 14.87
C LEU A 599 33.19 5.80 14.76
N GLY A 600 33.21 5.01 13.68
CA GLY A 600 32.15 4.05 13.35
C GLY A 600 30.88 4.67 12.77
N ARG A 601 31.04 5.85 12.15
CA ARG A 601 29.97 6.72 11.64
C ARG A 601 29.86 6.69 10.11
N SER A 602 30.14 5.53 9.51
CA SER A 602 29.73 5.12 8.16
C SER A 602 28.90 3.82 8.19
N ALA A 603 28.16 3.55 7.12
CA ALA A 603 27.43 2.32 6.82
C ALA A 603 28.28 1.19 6.18
N ASP A 604 29.55 1.43 5.82
CA ASP A 604 30.61 0.58 5.17
C ASP A 604 30.53 -0.97 5.13
N LYS A 605 29.73 -1.61 6.00
CA LYS A 605 29.65 -3.08 6.16
C LYS A 605 28.23 -3.62 5.98
N VAL A 606 27.30 -2.81 5.48
CA VAL A 606 25.90 -3.16 5.19
C VAL A 606 25.62 -2.87 3.70
N GLU A 607 24.89 -3.76 3.03
CA GLU A 607 24.34 -3.45 1.70
C GLU A 607 23.24 -2.39 1.87
N ILE A 608 23.56 -1.11 1.56
CA ILE A 608 22.59 -0.01 1.63
C ILE A 608 21.29 -0.41 0.90
N ASP A 609 20.18 -0.26 1.60
CA ASP A 609 18.82 -0.44 1.09
C ASP A 609 17.90 0.69 1.57
N GLU A 610 16.66 0.68 1.08
CA GLU A 610 15.65 1.72 1.31
C GLU A 610 15.28 1.96 2.78
N ASN A 611 15.66 1.05 3.69
CA ASN A 611 15.42 1.19 5.12
C ASN A 611 16.72 1.40 5.93
N THR A 612 17.87 1.45 5.27
CA THR A 612 19.18 1.64 5.91
C THR A 612 19.35 3.09 6.37
N THR A 613 19.53 3.28 7.69
CA THR A 613 19.91 4.59 8.25
C THR A 613 21.41 4.80 8.07
N LEU A 614 21.75 5.75 7.19
CA LEU A 614 23.09 6.28 6.93
C LEU A 614 23.58 7.17 8.10
N LYS A 615 24.83 7.62 8.06
CA LYS A 615 25.49 8.37 9.15
C LYS A 615 26.36 9.52 8.63
N ASP A 616 27.07 10.20 9.54
CA ASP A 616 27.85 11.42 9.29
C ASP A 616 28.85 11.32 8.12
N LEU A 617 29.53 10.18 7.96
CA LEU A 617 30.50 9.95 6.88
C LEU A 617 29.85 9.45 5.58
N ASP A 618 28.59 9.05 5.64
CA ASP A 618 27.78 8.64 4.48
C ASP A 618 26.97 9.84 3.91
N LEU A 619 27.02 11.01 4.57
CA LEU A 619 26.30 12.22 4.17
C LEU A 619 27.14 13.03 3.16
N ASN A 620 26.73 12.95 1.90
CA ASN A 620 27.35 13.66 0.77
C ASN A 620 26.53 14.87 0.29
N TYR A 621 25.69 15.47 1.14
CA TYR A 621 24.81 16.59 0.80
C TYR A 621 24.84 17.72 1.84
N CYS A 622 24.78 18.95 1.36
CA CYS A 622 24.37 20.13 2.12
C CYS A 622 22.90 20.47 1.79
N PHE A 623 22.18 21.08 2.74
CA PHE A 623 20.77 21.44 2.58
C PHE A 623 20.56 22.93 2.83
N TYR A 624 20.15 23.65 1.78
CA TYR A 624 19.86 25.08 1.80
C TYR A 624 18.36 25.28 2.07
N LEU A 625 18.04 26.12 3.05
CA LEU A 625 16.69 26.40 3.54
C LEU A 625 16.34 27.88 3.29
N GLU A 626 15.07 28.26 3.43
CA GLU A 626 14.73 29.69 3.54
C GLU A 626 15.49 30.29 4.76
N PRO A 627 16.12 31.48 4.66
CA PRO A 627 16.94 32.02 5.74
C PRO A 627 16.22 32.15 7.09
N SER A 628 14.94 32.50 7.06
CA SER A 628 14.04 32.56 8.23
C SER A 628 13.93 31.19 8.94
N TRP A 629 13.65 30.12 8.19
CA TRP A 629 13.45 28.77 8.69
C TRP A 629 14.76 28.11 9.08
N ARG A 630 15.84 28.43 8.36
CA ARG A 630 17.21 28.03 8.70
C ARG A 630 17.59 28.54 10.10
N GLU A 631 17.36 29.83 10.36
CA GLU A 631 17.76 30.45 11.62
C GLU A 631 16.87 29.98 12.78
N ALA A 632 15.56 29.83 12.54
CA ALA A 632 14.66 29.18 13.49
C ALA A 632 15.09 27.73 13.82
N LEU A 633 15.50 26.96 12.81
CA LEU A 633 15.90 25.56 12.95
C LEU A 633 17.17 25.44 13.80
N LEU A 634 18.20 26.23 13.50
CA LEU A 634 19.43 26.24 14.28
C LEU A 634 19.19 26.75 15.70
N THR A 635 18.43 27.82 15.88
CA THR A 635 18.05 28.36 17.21
C THR A 635 17.34 27.29 18.07
N GLN A 636 16.38 26.56 17.52
CA GLN A 636 15.69 25.50 18.26
C GLN A 636 16.60 24.30 18.56
N ILE A 637 17.49 23.91 17.65
CA ILE A 637 18.48 22.85 17.88
C ILE A 637 19.47 23.27 18.99
N GLU A 638 19.83 24.55 19.08
CA GLU A 638 20.68 25.11 20.13
C GLU A 638 19.98 25.10 21.50
N ILE A 639 18.72 25.55 21.56
CA ILE A 639 17.85 25.47 22.75
C ILE A 639 17.68 24.01 23.23
N ASP A 640 17.42 23.09 22.30
CA ASP A 640 17.25 21.66 22.62
C ASP A 640 18.57 21.02 23.08
N SER A 641 19.71 21.44 22.52
CA SER A 641 21.05 20.93 22.89
C SER A 641 21.49 21.41 24.28
N ASP A 642 21.24 22.68 24.61
CA ASP A 642 21.47 23.26 25.94
C ASP A 642 20.64 22.55 27.03
N PHE A 643 19.37 22.25 26.74
CA PHE A 643 18.54 21.44 27.63
C PHE A 643 19.16 20.05 27.88
N LEU A 644 19.58 19.35 26.83
CA LEU A 644 20.18 18.01 26.96
C LEU A 644 21.52 18.05 27.73
N GLU A 645 22.34 19.08 27.51
CA GLU A 645 23.57 19.33 28.26
C GLU A 645 23.29 19.52 29.76
N LYS A 646 22.30 20.35 30.11
CA LYS A 646 21.84 20.60 31.49
C LYS A 646 21.25 19.37 32.17
N GLN A 647 20.75 18.39 31.42
CA GLN A 647 20.33 17.09 31.96
C GLN A 647 21.47 16.04 32.05
N HIS A 648 22.69 16.40 31.66
CA HIS A 648 23.87 15.53 31.49
C HIS A 648 23.69 14.39 30.47
N ILE A 649 22.94 14.66 29.41
CA ILE A 649 22.64 13.74 28.32
C ILE A 649 23.63 13.95 27.18
N MET A 650 24.02 12.85 26.53
CA MET A 650 25.07 12.78 25.51
C MET A 650 24.75 11.69 24.49
N ASP A 651 25.53 11.56 23.42
CA ASP A 651 25.39 10.47 22.43
C ASP A 651 23.96 10.41 21.81
N TYR A 652 23.26 11.55 21.78
CA TYR A 652 21.99 11.76 21.05
C TYR A 652 22.25 12.08 19.58
N SER A 653 21.32 11.72 18.68
CA SER A 653 21.45 11.96 17.24
C SER A 653 20.42 12.98 16.75
N LEU A 654 20.75 13.76 15.71
CA LEU A 654 19.73 14.29 14.82
C LEU A 654 19.37 13.19 13.80
N LEU A 655 18.12 12.74 13.81
CA LEU A 655 17.56 11.86 12.79
C LEU A 655 17.00 12.75 11.67
N LEU A 656 17.56 12.62 10.46
CA LEU A 656 17.18 13.37 9.26
C LEU A 656 16.60 12.42 8.22
N GLY A 657 15.39 12.70 7.75
CA GLY A 657 14.73 12.04 6.62
C GLY A 657 14.65 13.00 5.44
N VAL A 658 15.01 12.51 4.25
CA VAL A 658 15.00 13.28 3.00
C VAL A 658 14.00 12.64 2.03
N HIS A 659 13.11 13.46 1.48
CA HIS A 659 12.18 13.11 0.41
C HIS A 659 12.49 13.96 -0.83
N TYR A 660 13.22 13.41 -1.80
CA TYR A 660 13.38 14.00 -3.13
C TYR A 660 12.03 14.18 -3.83
N ARG A 661 11.83 15.37 -4.42
CA ARG A 661 10.68 15.74 -5.27
C ARG A 661 11.06 15.58 -6.74
N ALA A 662 10.15 15.01 -7.53
CA ALA A 662 10.28 14.98 -8.99
C ALA A 662 10.23 16.42 -9.58
N PRO A 663 11.18 16.83 -10.45
CA PRO A 663 11.08 18.06 -11.22
C PRO A 663 9.73 18.20 -11.94
N PRO A 664 9.15 19.42 -12.05
CA PRO A 664 7.82 19.62 -12.60
C PRO A 664 7.59 19.02 -13.99
N HIS A 665 8.61 18.97 -14.86
CA HIS A 665 8.51 18.37 -16.20
C HIS A 665 8.37 16.83 -16.19
N LEU A 666 8.86 16.15 -15.15
CA LEU A 666 8.61 14.71 -14.97
C LEU A 666 7.22 14.46 -14.38
N GLN A 667 6.69 15.41 -13.60
CA GLN A 667 5.32 15.37 -13.11
C GLN A 667 4.31 15.73 -14.22
N SER A 668 4.61 16.68 -15.10
CA SER A 668 3.74 17.01 -16.23
C SER A 668 3.65 15.85 -17.23
N LEU A 669 4.71 15.07 -17.42
CA LEU A 669 4.64 13.78 -18.13
C LEU A 669 3.66 12.79 -17.47
N VAL A 670 3.56 12.76 -16.13
CA VAL A 670 2.53 11.96 -15.45
C VAL A 670 1.15 12.56 -15.72
N SER A 671 0.95 13.88 -15.57
CA SER A 671 -0.35 14.54 -15.78
C SER A 671 -0.82 14.57 -17.24
N TYR A 672 0.09 14.54 -18.21
CA TYR A 672 -0.22 14.48 -19.65
C TYR A 672 -0.61 13.07 -20.06
N ASN A 673 0.13 12.04 -19.59
CA ASN A 673 -0.34 10.66 -19.64
C ASN A 673 -1.67 10.49 -18.88
N GLN A 674 -1.89 11.21 -17.77
CA GLN A 674 -3.12 11.12 -17.00
C GLN A 674 -4.32 11.74 -17.72
N ARG A 675 -4.15 12.79 -18.54
CA ARG A 675 -5.18 13.29 -19.47
C ARG A 675 -5.46 12.27 -20.58
N LEU A 676 -4.42 11.85 -21.31
CA LEU A 676 -4.49 10.80 -22.35
C LEU A 676 -5.11 9.46 -21.86
N MET A 677 -5.10 9.19 -20.55
CA MET A 677 -5.68 7.98 -19.93
C MET A 677 -6.99 8.25 -19.17
N ALA A 678 -7.42 9.50 -19.00
CA ALA A 678 -8.69 9.88 -18.37
C ALA A 678 -9.76 10.18 -19.42
N ASP A 679 -9.38 10.84 -20.52
CA ASP A 679 -10.28 11.29 -21.59
C ASP A 679 -10.92 10.12 -22.38
N GLY A 680 -10.45 8.87 -22.17
CA GLY A 680 -11.05 7.63 -22.70
C GLY A 680 -11.95 6.84 -21.73
N LEU A 681 -12.17 7.31 -20.49
CA LEU A 681 -12.86 6.53 -19.44
C LEU A 681 -13.85 7.34 -18.55
N GLY A 682 -14.17 8.58 -18.91
CA GLY A 682 -15.26 9.35 -18.29
C GLY A 682 -16.62 9.13 -18.98
N ILE A 683 -17.72 9.17 -18.23
CA ILE A 683 -19.09 9.17 -18.77
C ILE A 683 -19.78 10.48 -18.37
N VAL A 684 -20.22 11.23 -19.39
CA VAL A 684 -21.29 12.25 -19.43
C VAL A 684 -21.44 13.16 -18.19
N MET A 685 -20.98 14.41 -18.33
CA MET A 685 -21.81 15.62 -18.15
C MET A 685 -21.39 16.66 -19.21
N GLU A 686 -22.16 17.74 -19.34
CA GLU A 686 -22.20 18.62 -20.51
C GLU A 686 -21.04 19.63 -20.64
N GLU A 687 -21.02 20.32 -21.78
CA GLU A 687 -19.98 21.21 -22.28
C GLU A 687 -19.89 22.54 -21.49
N ASP A 688 -18.70 23.15 -21.40
CA ASP A 688 -18.48 24.45 -22.06
C ASP A 688 -17.00 24.85 -22.18
N ASP A 689 -16.75 25.66 -23.22
CA ASP A 689 -15.56 26.46 -23.58
C ASP A 689 -14.12 25.94 -23.39
N ALA A 690 -13.35 26.07 -24.48
CA ALA A 690 -11.90 25.89 -24.52
C ALA A 690 -11.15 27.23 -24.57
N GLN A 691 -10.02 27.32 -23.87
CA GLN A 691 -8.96 28.27 -24.21
C GLN A 691 -7.59 27.60 -24.07
N GLU A 692 -6.92 27.39 -25.19
CA GLU A 692 -5.50 27.03 -25.22
C GLU A 692 -4.66 28.31 -25.07
N ASP A 693 -4.02 28.51 -23.92
CA ASP A 693 -3.04 29.60 -23.75
C ASP A 693 -1.90 29.23 -22.79
N GLU A 694 -0.72 29.80 -23.06
CA GLU A 694 0.46 29.93 -22.19
C GLU A 694 1.02 28.70 -21.45
N ILE A 695 1.75 27.84 -22.17
CA ILE A 695 2.79 26.95 -21.57
C ILE A 695 4.06 27.78 -21.26
N SER A 696 3.94 28.85 -20.45
CA SER A 696 5.01 29.86 -20.30
C SER A 696 5.22 30.49 -18.92
N SER A 697 4.62 30.00 -17.81
CA SER A 697 5.12 30.32 -16.45
C SER A 697 4.66 29.36 -15.35
N TYR A 698 5.38 28.25 -15.15
CA TYR A 698 5.28 27.44 -13.94
C TYR A 698 6.60 27.47 -13.16
N PRO A 699 6.59 27.81 -11.85
CA PRO A 699 7.81 27.90 -11.07
C PRO A 699 8.50 26.54 -10.96
N GLN A 700 9.78 26.49 -11.33
CA GLN A 700 10.54 25.23 -11.44
C GLN A 700 10.78 24.52 -10.08
N GLY A 701 10.60 25.22 -8.95
CA GLY A 701 10.90 24.73 -7.61
C GLY A 701 9.69 24.19 -6.83
N ILE A 702 9.82 24.13 -5.51
CA ILE A 702 8.75 23.78 -4.56
C ILE A 702 7.71 24.92 -4.47
N ILE A 703 6.42 24.57 -4.46
CA ILE A 703 5.31 25.53 -4.39
C ILE A 703 4.88 25.72 -2.92
N LEU A 704 4.98 26.96 -2.46
CA LEU A 704 4.44 27.44 -1.18
C LEU A 704 3.09 28.12 -1.44
N VAL A 705 2.12 27.93 -0.54
CA VAL A 705 0.77 28.51 -0.65
C VAL A 705 0.38 29.15 0.68
N PRO A 706 -0.02 30.44 0.72
CA PRO A 706 -0.54 31.06 1.93
C PRO A 706 -1.79 30.34 2.48
N SER A 707 -1.86 30.22 3.81
CA SER A 707 -2.99 29.61 4.52
C SER A 707 -4.18 30.56 4.58
N GLY A 708 -4.96 30.62 3.50
CA GLY A 708 -6.15 31.48 3.37
C GLY A 708 -7.17 31.33 4.50
N THR A 709 -7.90 32.42 4.79
CA THR A 709 -8.69 32.64 6.02
C THR A 709 -10.07 31.93 6.08
N ASP A 710 -10.27 30.85 5.34
CA ASP A 710 -11.58 30.16 5.29
C ASP A 710 -11.85 29.35 6.57
N GLY A 711 -12.88 29.75 7.31
CA GLY A 711 -13.21 29.26 8.65
C GLY A 711 -13.73 27.82 8.76
N THR A 712 -13.60 27.00 7.73
CA THR A 712 -14.12 25.62 7.69
C THR A 712 -13.14 24.66 8.37
N LYS A 713 -13.41 24.32 9.65
CA LYS A 713 -12.58 23.41 10.46
C LYS A 713 -12.44 22.00 9.87
N VAL A 714 -11.40 21.76 9.09
CA VAL A 714 -10.90 20.39 8.85
C VAL A 714 -10.13 19.93 10.08
N VAL A 715 -10.64 18.93 10.80
CA VAL A 715 -9.96 18.35 11.96
C VAL A 715 -8.91 17.35 11.46
N VAL A 716 -7.67 17.82 11.30
CA VAL A 716 -6.53 16.98 10.91
C VAL A 716 -5.76 16.54 12.17
N GLY A 717 -5.51 15.24 12.29
CA GLY A 717 -4.72 14.66 13.38
C GLY A 717 -3.24 15.10 13.35
N PRO A 718 -2.51 15.06 14.49
CA PRO A 718 -1.33 15.90 14.66
C PRO A 718 -0.04 15.33 14.09
N HIS A 719 0.94 16.22 14.01
CA HIS A 719 2.11 16.15 13.14
C HIS A 719 3.48 16.52 13.78
N ILE A 720 3.73 16.76 15.08
CA ILE A 720 2.97 16.61 16.33
C ILE A 720 3.50 17.70 17.31
N ARG A 721 2.76 18.80 17.47
CA ARG A 721 3.19 20.11 18.05
C ARG A 721 4.43 20.73 17.38
N GLY A 722 4.26 22.02 17.11
CA GLY A 722 5.12 22.93 16.37
C GLY A 722 4.20 24.02 15.82
N GLY A 723 4.64 25.27 15.82
CA GLY A 723 3.95 26.35 15.13
C GLY A 723 4.20 26.25 13.62
N ARG A 724 3.26 26.72 12.81
CA ARG A 724 3.48 26.92 11.38
C ARG A 724 4.57 27.95 11.16
N LEU A 725 5.33 27.77 10.09
CA LEU A 725 6.34 28.74 9.69
C LEU A 725 5.74 29.78 8.73
N ARG A 726 6.21 31.02 8.88
CA ARG A 726 5.85 32.16 8.02
C ARG A 726 6.86 32.27 6.88
N ALA A 727 6.40 32.59 5.68
CA ALA A 727 7.31 32.88 4.56
C ALA A 727 7.76 34.34 4.57
N SER A 728 9.06 34.57 4.41
CA SER A 728 9.65 35.91 4.31
C SER A 728 9.16 36.70 3.09
N ALA A 729 8.73 36.01 2.03
CA ALA A 729 8.21 36.63 0.81
C ALA A 729 6.71 36.99 0.88
N ALA A 730 5.92 36.36 1.77
CA ALA A 730 4.47 36.57 1.86
C ALA A 730 4.06 37.67 2.86
N GLY A 731 4.91 37.96 3.85
CA GLY A 731 4.64 38.98 4.87
C GLY A 731 3.72 38.48 5.98
N ASP A 732 4.31 37.94 7.04
CA ASP A 732 3.65 37.46 8.27
C ASP A 732 2.56 36.36 8.17
N GLU A 733 2.09 36.02 6.98
CA GLU A 733 1.17 34.90 6.75
C GLU A 733 1.86 33.53 6.89
N GLU A 734 1.10 32.56 7.40
CA GLU A 734 1.52 31.17 7.51
C GLU A 734 1.42 30.46 6.15
N VAL A 735 2.39 29.59 5.82
CA VAL A 735 2.42 28.91 4.52
C VAL A 735 2.38 27.38 4.61
N ASP A 736 1.68 26.79 3.65
CA ASP A 736 1.59 25.36 3.42
C ASP A 736 2.36 24.94 2.16
N LEU A 737 2.89 23.72 2.19
CA LEU A 737 3.59 23.09 1.09
C LEU A 737 2.59 22.39 0.15
N LEU A 738 2.56 22.77 -1.13
CA LEU A 738 1.75 22.12 -2.16
C LEU A 738 2.61 21.19 -3.02
N LEU A 739 2.29 19.89 -2.97
CA LEU A 739 2.94 18.85 -3.78
C LEU A 739 1.91 18.20 -4.72
N PRO A 740 2.07 18.30 -6.06
CA PRO A 740 1.15 17.68 -7.03
C PRO A 740 0.92 16.18 -6.77
N GLY A 741 -0.34 15.76 -6.77
CA GLY A 741 -0.74 14.38 -6.44
C GLY A 741 -0.77 14.03 -4.95
N THR A 742 -0.70 15.03 -4.07
CA THR A 742 -0.70 14.92 -2.60
C THR A 742 -1.49 16.07 -1.97
N ALA A 743 -1.84 15.95 -0.69
CA ALA A 743 -2.52 17.02 0.06
C ALA A 743 -1.61 18.25 0.27
N ARG A 744 -2.21 19.39 0.65
CA ARG A 744 -1.46 20.52 1.23
C ARG A 744 -0.86 20.08 2.58
N LEU A 745 0.44 20.26 2.76
CA LEU A 745 1.17 19.83 3.96
C LEU A 745 1.62 21.04 4.78
N HIS A 746 1.21 21.10 6.05
CA HIS A 746 1.63 22.20 6.94
C HIS A 746 3.15 22.18 7.16
N ILE A 747 3.80 23.33 6.94
CA ILE A 747 5.24 23.50 7.13
C ILE A 747 5.50 23.86 8.59
N LEU A 748 6.23 22.99 9.30
CA LEU A 748 6.60 23.17 10.70
C LEU A 748 8.12 23.06 10.86
N LEU A 749 8.64 23.51 11.99
CA LEU A 749 10.03 23.27 12.31
C LEU A 749 10.29 21.76 12.49
N GLY A 750 11.14 21.21 11.60
CA GLY A 750 11.47 19.79 11.57
C GLY A 750 10.48 18.88 10.82
N VAL A 751 9.40 19.41 10.23
CA VAL A 751 8.39 18.58 9.52
C VAL A 751 7.92 19.28 8.25
N ASN A 752 7.97 18.56 7.12
CA ASN A 752 7.65 19.10 5.80
C ASN A 752 8.52 20.30 5.38
N LEU A 753 9.73 20.47 5.94
CA LEU A 753 10.62 21.59 5.62
C LEU A 753 11.15 21.46 4.19
N PRO A 754 10.81 22.34 3.25
CA PRO A 754 11.33 22.26 1.89
C PRO A 754 12.74 22.85 1.86
N ALA A 755 13.65 22.21 1.12
CA ALA A 755 15.05 22.58 1.01
C ALA A 755 15.60 22.26 -0.38
N ARG A 756 16.70 22.94 -0.74
CA ARG A 756 17.53 22.59 -1.90
C ARG A 756 18.71 21.75 -1.39
N ALA A 757 18.79 20.49 -1.82
CA ALA A 757 19.92 19.61 -1.52
C ALA A 757 20.98 19.74 -2.61
N GLU A 758 22.24 19.95 -2.23
CA GLU A 758 23.36 20.05 -3.16
C GLU A 758 24.42 19.01 -2.80
N ARG A 759 24.87 18.24 -3.80
CA ARG A 759 25.89 17.20 -3.59
C ARG A 759 27.26 17.83 -3.33
N ILE A 760 27.89 17.41 -2.23
CA ILE A 760 29.27 17.77 -1.92
C ILE A 760 30.20 16.99 -2.87
N PRO A 761 31.03 17.64 -3.70
CA PRO A 761 31.89 16.94 -4.64
C PRO A 761 32.97 16.13 -3.91
N SER A 762 33.16 14.88 -4.33
CA SER A 762 34.21 14.02 -3.75
C SER A 762 35.57 14.33 -4.38
N LYS A 763 36.66 14.16 -3.61
CA LYS A 763 38.02 14.55 -4.03
C LYS A 763 38.59 13.78 -5.24
N ASN A 764 37.89 12.75 -5.72
CA ASN A 764 38.35 11.87 -6.80
C ASN A 764 37.41 11.88 -8.03
N GLU A 765 36.31 12.63 -8.00
CA GLU A 765 35.38 12.73 -9.13
C GLU A 765 35.68 14.01 -9.93
N THR A 766 36.03 13.86 -11.21
CA THR A 766 36.20 14.97 -12.14
C THR A 766 34.88 15.74 -12.25
N GLN A 767 34.93 17.07 -12.29
CA GLN A 767 33.73 17.94 -12.29
C GLN A 767 32.80 17.63 -13.45
N LEU A 768 31.74 16.86 -13.19
CA LEU A 768 30.64 16.63 -14.10
C LEU A 768 29.34 16.61 -13.28
N PHE A 769 28.48 17.59 -13.57
CA PHE A 769 27.18 17.85 -12.91
C PHE A 769 27.27 18.28 -11.44
N ASN A 770 26.96 19.55 -11.20
CA ASN A 770 26.63 20.06 -9.87
C ASN A 770 25.21 19.57 -9.54
N GLU A 771 25.09 18.40 -8.91
CA GLU A 771 23.80 17.77 -8.64
C GLU A 771 23.01 18.54 -7.57
N VAL A 772 21.93 19.20 -8.00
CA VAL A 772 21.02 20.00 -7.18
C VAL A 772 19.62 19.39 -7.24
N TYR A 773 18.98 19.21 -6.08
CA TYR A 773 17.68 18.55 -5.95
C TYR A 773 16.72 19.32 -5.03
N ASP A 774 15.46 19.44 -5.45
CA ASP A 774 14.36 19.81 -4.56
C ASP A 774 14.07 18.66 -3.59
N VAL A 775 14.07 18.94 -2.29
CA VAL A 775 13.77 17.95 -1.25
C VAL A 775 12.83 18.49 -0.17
N VAL A 776 12.13 17.57 0.48
CA VAL A 776 11.35 17.83 1.70
C VAL A 776 12.02 17.09 2.86
N LEU A 777 12.23 17.77 3.98
CA LEU A 777 13.00 17.31 5.12
C LEU A 777 12.15 17.06 6.36
N TYR A 778 12.55 16.04 7.11
CA TYR A 778 11.97 15.63 8.39
C TYR A 778 13.09 15.43 9.41
N LEU A 779 12.99 16.08 10.58
CA LEU A 779 14.07 16.14 11.57
C LEU A 779 13.56 15.88 12.99
N GLY A 780 14.36 15.20 13.80
CA GLY A 780 14.08 15.02 15.22
C GLY A 780 15.32 14.56 16.01
N ILE A 781 15.45 15.02 17.25
CA ILE A 781 16.55 14.66 18.15
C ILE A 781 16.19 13.38 18.93
N ILE A 782 16.97 12.32 18.71
CA ILE A 782 16.69 10.95 19.17
C ILE A 782 17.75 10.42 20.15
N ASP A 783 17.40 9.30 20.80
CA ASP A 783 18.28 8.53 21.71
C ASP A 783 18.73 9.23 23.01
N ILE A 784 18.04 10.32 23.35
CA ILE A 784 18.17 11.22 24.52
C ILE A 784 18.06 10.59 25.94
N LEU A 785 18.32 9.30 26.14
CA LEU A 785 18.25 8.62 27.46
C LEU A 785 19.63 8.14 27.96
N GLN A 786 20.70 8.71 27.40
CA GLN A 786 22.08 8.25 27.56
C GLN A 786 22.87 9.20 28.49
N ASP A 787 23.07 8.75 29.72
CA ASP A 787 23.58 9.50 30.89
C ASP A 787 25.12 9.51 30.96
N TYR A 788 25.75 10.67 31.17
CA TYR A 788 27.22 10.78 31.33
C TYR A 788 27.72 10.34 32.72
N ASN A 789 27.59 9.05 33.00
CA ASN A 789 27.98 8.42 34.26
C ASN A 789 29.47 7.98 34.27
N ILE A 790 29.93 7.44 35.41
CA ILE A 790 31.32 6.99 35.62
C ILE A 790 31.73 5.93 34.58
N SER A 791 30.84 5.01 34.18
CA SER A 791 31.14 4.03 33.13
C SER A 791 31.38 4.68 31.77
N LYS A 792 30.68 5.79 31.45
CA LYS A 792 30.96 6.60 30.25
C LYS A 792 32.27 7.39 30.37
N LYS A 793 32.66 7.86 31.57
CA LYS A 793 33.98 8.48 31.80
C LYS A 793 35.12 7.46 31.59
N ILE A 794 34.94 6.20 31.98
CA ILE A 794 35.88 5.10 31.70
C ILE A 794 35.88 4.75 30.20
N GLU A 795 34.71 4.68 29.55
CA GLU A 795 34.60 4.47 28.09
C GLU A 795 35.36 5.55 27.29
N ARG A 796 35.24 6.81 27.70
CA ARG A 796 36.01 7.94 27.16
C ARG A 796 37.52 7.71 27.33
N ALA A 797 37.98 7.48 28.56
CA ALA A 797 39.40 7.33 28.89
C ALA A 797 40.07 6.12 28.19
N TYR A 798 39.31 5.05 27.90
CA TYR A 798 39.80 3.94 27.09
C TYR A 798 39.93 4.33 25.60
N LYS A 799 38.92 5.00 25.03
CA LYS A 799 38.90 5.38 23.61
C LYS A 799 39.90 6.50 23.28
N SER A 800 40.04 7.49 24.15
CA SER A 800 40.96 8.62 23.96
C SER A 800 42.44 8.25 23.99
N ARG A 801 42.79 7.00 24.35
CA ARG A 801 44.15 6.44 24.21
C ARG A 801 44.45 5.92 22.79
N LYS A 802 43.45 5.87 21.89
CA LYS A 802 43.59 5.33 20.52
C LYS A 802 43.02 6.21 19.42
N PHE A 803 42.10 7.11 19.76
CA PHE A 803 41.43 7.99 18.82
C PHE A 803 41.28 9.39 19.43
N ASP A 804 41.30 10.42 18.58
CA ASP A 804 41.13 11.80 19.01
C ASP A 804 39.72 12.08 19.61
N SER A 805 39.64 13.05 20.52
CA SER A 805 38.42 13.40 21.26
C SER A 805 37.29 13.91 20.37
N PHE A 806 37.56 14.56 19.22
CA PHE A 806 36.50 14.97 18.30
C PHE A 806 35.84 13.75 17.63
N SER A 807 36.60 12.70 17.34
CA SER A 807 36.10 11.48 16.67
C SER A 807 35.13 10.64 17.51
N ILE A 808 35.17 10.77 18.83
CA ILE A 808 34.49 9.87 19.80
C ILE A 808 33.13 10.46 20.22
N SER A 809 32.03 9.70 20.10
CA SER A 809 30.72 10.13 20.63
C SER A 809 30.62 10.09 22.17
N ALA A 810 31.46 9.27 22.81
CA ALA A 810 31.56 9.15 24.27
C ALA A 810 32.44 10.25 24.89
N VAL A 811 31.93 11.48 24.91
CA VAL A 811 32.60 12.70 25.42
C VAL A 811 31.75 13.43 26.46
N ASP A 812 32.29 14.49 27.07
CA ASP A 812 31.56 15.34 28.02
C ASP A 812 30.38 16.06 27.33
N PRO A 813 29.19 16.21 27.98
CA PRO A 813 28.04 16.88 27.38
C PRO A 813 28.31 18.26 26.77
N MET A 814 29.14 19.11 27.40
CA MET A 814 29.47 20.45 26.89
C MET A 814 30.35 20.41 25.63
N PHE A 815 31.20 19.39 25.51
CA PHE A 815 31.98 19.17 24.29
C PHE A 815 31.13 18.46 23.22
N TYR A 816 30.16 17.64 23.64
CA TYR A 816 29.22 16.97 22.75
C TYR A 816 28.30 17.97 22.04
N SER A 817 27.66 18.86 22.78
CA SER A 817 26.72 19.88 22.27
C SER A 817 27.39 20.77 21.23
N ARG A 818 28.54 21.39 21.57
CA ARG A 818 29.30 22.26 20.66
C ARG A 818 29.68 21.57 19.36
N ARG A 819 30.29 20.38 19.42
CA ARG A 819 30.69 19.62 18.23
C ARG A 819 29.48 19.19 17.38
N PHE A 820 28.36 18.83 18.02
CA PHE A 820 27.11 18.53 17.33
C PHE A 820 26.59 19.76 16.57
N LEU A 821 26.50 20.92 17.24
CA LEU A 821 26.06 22.19 16.63
C LEU A 821 26.97 22.65 15.48
N GLU A 822 28.30 22.59 15.65
CA GLU A 822 29.27 22.89 14.60
C GLU A 822 29.12 21.99 13.36
N PHE A 823 28.69 20.74 13.54
CA PHE A 823 28.42 19.83 12.43
C PHE A 823 27.07 20.15 11.77
N ILE A 824 26.00 20.36 12.55
CA ILE A 824 24.68 20.72 12.01
C ILE A 824 24.73 22.04 11.21
N ARG A 825 25.49 23.04 11.68
CA ARG A 825 25.71 24.30 10.92
C ARG A 825 26.45 24.12 9.60
N LYS A 826 27.15 22.99 9.38
CA LYS A 826 27.76 22.61 8.08
C LYS A 826 26.80 21.84 7.18
N VAL A 827 25.86 21.09 7.76
CA VAL A 827 24.77 20.41 7.03
C VAL A 827 23.74 21.44 6.53
N PHE A 828 23.52 22.51 7.28
CA PHE A 828 22.64 23.65 6.93
C PHE A 828 23.45 24.95 6.79
N PRO A 829 24.23 25.10 5.69
CA PRO A 829 24.98 26.32 5.40
C PRO A 829 24.06 27.54 5.23
N GLN A 830 24.64 28.75 5.23
CA GLN A 830 23.91 29.94 4.80
C GLN A 830 23.75 29.92 3.26
N ASN A 831 22.68 30.54 2.78
CA ASN A 831 22.51 30.80 1.35
C ASN A 831 23.50 31.90 0.95
N SER A 832 24.27 31.65 -0.11
CA SER A 832 25.22 32.58 -0.73
C SER A 832 24.53 33.52 -1.72
#